data_AF-A0AAW0FSX0-F1
#
_entry.id   AF-A0AAW0FSX0-F1
#
_cell.length_a   1.000
_cell.length_b   1.000
_cell.length_c   1.000
_cell.angle_alpha   90.00
_cell.angle_beta   90.00
_cell.angle_gamma   90.00
#
_symmetry.space_group_name_H-M   'P 1'
#
loop_
_entity.id
_entity.type
_entity.pdbx_description
1 polymer ?
#
loop_
_entity_poly.entity_id
_entity_poly.type
_entity_poly.pdbx_seq_one_letter_code
_entity_poly.pdbx_strand_id
1 'polypeptide(L)'
;MSEGALLRVSNFIKVEDDLEKILELKQQFLKEKSTIDTKLTSTMKTQTDSVFMNMNKLKTSADKLGLIKSNLGKINEIYDASITDIKDYDTIKKMTAVNQFLLQVENLSRDVSKFKQYIAYINQLIQEEFEIISEDIAYPMENLLKIHFNLTQARNLQDYLEKESTNLSDDLKSIVQKIVAPMKATVIEFEANEDLKFQLMENLDLNKSKDINSINYSTYRGSRRHYKKFFFDKLEESLADTFNKCVEHFQDDKMQVYDNLNWLEDELMANNNFITALHTSPEEEGGSNRKSIIKKEQKSIIGDELKNVVLEDYLKVFCGKMDEWNDNLMKQETETFSSRDDPPDLYNYHQVIEDQDAQEEMILIEINTEVFVLPDFKTPLKQADVAADSGYGKILVGVIENWSQCYIKRAVNYQTMIEEEFDKYMSVYNNERFLIKESKTKNLFRRPSAPRPAYEDIENMTEEELAQISKPCLLEYLVALGNTYEINTDRLQDKFLPTYKGKVHSSYQGRIEQAFEDTLTPSTELNAQVIRMLVDIIVNDLYPALSNVFTKSWYDDDKAKNMDEPDMADQIVETICDYMAEMRSYATYELYSVTFNILMDAVVSTYIRMGFENILHGSGKKIDPKAVKKYKSFRDGIERDIAKFYTALEPLVTRKDGYYLVT
;
A
#
# COMPACT_ATOMS: atom_id res chain seq x y z
N MET A 1 -24.50 -70.34 48.95
CA MET A 1 -24.40 -71.58 48.13
C MET A 1 -24.73 -71.20 46.69
N SER A 2 -23.92 -71.63 45.72
CA SER A 2 -24.13 -71.23 44.32
C SER A 2 -25.45 -71.78 43.79
N GLU A 3 -26.12 -70.98 42.96
CA GLU A 3 -27.42 -71.30 42.34
C GLU A 3 -27.41 -72.68 41.64
N GLY A 4 -26.27 -73.08 41.09
CA GLY A 4 -26.05 -74.41 40.48
C GLY A 4 -26.05 -75.58 41.47
N ALA A 5 -25.64 -75.39 42.72
CA ALA A 5 -25.73 -76.42 43.75
C ALA A 5 -27.19 -76.61 44.22
N LEU A 6 -27.93 -75.51 44.34
CA LEU A 6 -29.37 -75.52 44.63
C LEU A 6 -30.18 -76.16 43.49
N LEU A 7 -29.84 -75.87 42.22
CA LEU A 7 -30.42 -76.50 41.04
C LEU A 7 -30.13 -78.01 40.95
N ARG A 8 -28.93 -78.45 41.32
CA ARG A 8 -28.62 -79.88 41.40
C ARG A 8 -29.45 -80.58 42.47
N VAL A 9 -29.52 -80.01 43.68
CA VAL A 9 -30.32 -80.57 44.78
C VAL A 9 -31.82 -80.57 44.44
N SER A 10 -32.33 -79.49 43.84
CA SER A 10 -33.70 -79.38 43.33
C SER A 10 -34.03 -80.40 42.25
N ASN A 11 -33.06 -80.75 41.38
CA ASN A 11 -33.30 -81.74 40.34
C ASN A 11 -33.38 -83.18 40.86
N PHE A 12 -32.83 -83.46 42.04
CA PHE A 12 -32.86 -84.80 42.64
C PHE A 12 -34.08 -85.08 43.51
N ILE A 13 -34.87 -84.06 43.88
CA ILE A 13 -36.07 -84.21 44.74
C ILE A 13 -37.24 -83.50 44.04
N LYS A 14 -37.97 -84.23 43.18
CA LYS A 14 -39.14 -83.68 42.46
C LYS A 14 -40.46 -84.31 42.90
N VAL A 15 -40.46 -85.54 43.42
CA VAL A 15 -41.67 -86.26 43.89
C VAL A 15 -41.44 -86.82 45.30
N GLU A 16 -42.49 -87.06 46.08
CA GLU A 16 -42.39 -87.58 47.46
C GLU A 16 -41.62 -88.90 47.57
N ASP A 17 -41.73 -89.79 46.57
CA ASP A 17 -40.94 -91.03 46.48
C ASP A 17 -39.42 -90.80 46.32
N ASP A 18 -38.99 -89.62 45.85
CA ASP A 18 -37.56 -89.31 45.73
C ASP A 18 -36.91 -89.00 47.10
N LEU A 19 -37.70 -88.80 48.16
CA LEU A 19 -37.19 -88.67 49.54
C LEU A 19 -36.55 -89.99 50.04
N GLU A 20 -36.96 -91.16 49.52
CA GLU A 20 -36.34 -92.45 49.88
C GLU A 20 -34.88 -92.55 49.38
N LYS A 21 -34.56 -91.91 48.25
CA LYS A 21 -33.21 -91.94 47.62
C LYS A 21 -32.20 -90.99 48.26
N ILE A 22 -32.62 -90.15 49.21
CA ILE A 22 -31.74 -89.17 49.87
C ILE A 22 -30.62 -89.84 50.67
N LEU A 23 -30.88 -91.00 51.27
CA LEU A 23 -29.84 -91.75 52.00
C LEU A 23 -28.74 -92.24 51.06
N GLU A 24 -29.08 -92.70 49.86
CA GLU A 24 -28.11 -93.12 48.83
C GLU A 24 -27.32 -91.92 48.29
N LEU A 25 -27.99 -90.81 47.97
CA LEU A 25 -27.32 -89.58 47.50
C LEU A 25 -26.37 -89.01 48.56
N LYS A 26 -26.75 -89.07 49.85
CA LYS A 26 -25.88 -88.65 50.95
C LYS A 26 -24.63 -89.53 51.05
N GLN A 27 -24.76 -90.84 50.85
CA GLN A 27 -23.60 -91.73 50.79
C GLN A 27 -22.72 -91.44 49.57
N GLN A 28 -23.32 -91.15 48.41
CA GLN A 28 -22.59 -90.78 47.21
C GLN A 28 -21.78 -89.48 47.42
N PHE A 29 -22.39 -88.43 47.98
CA PHE A 29 -21.69 -87.18 48.28
C PHE A 29 -20.63 -87.32 49.38
N LEU A 30 -20.84 -88.19 50.37
CA LEU A 30 -19.81 -88.51 51.36
C LEU A 30 -18.60 -89.20 50.72
N LYS A 31 -18.83 -90.09 49.75
CA LYS A 31 -17.78 -90.76 48.99
C LYS A 31 -17.06 -89.81 48.04
N GLU A 32 -17.77 -88.92 47.35
CA GLU A 32 -17.17 -87.86 46.53
C GLU A 32 -16.32 -86.92 47.39
N LYS A 33 -16.83 -86.50 48.55
CA LYS A 33 -16.09 -85.66 49.48
C LYS A 33 -14.80 -86.33 49.94
N SER A 34 -14.84 -87.61 50.37
CA SER A 34 -13.62 -88.30 50.80
C SER A 34 -12.60 -88.49 49.66
N THR A 35 -13.09 -88.68 48.43
CA THR A 35 -12.25 -88.79 47.22
C THR A 35 -11.59 -87.44 46.89
N ILE A 36 -12.32 -86.33 47.05
CA ILE A 36 -11.78 -84.98 46.87
C ILE A 36 -10.78 -84.66 47.99
N ASP A 37 -11.10 -84.96 49.24
CA ASP A 37 -10.23 -84.68 50.40
C ASP A 37 -8.90 -85.46 50.30
N THR A 38 -8.94 -86.72 49.87
CA THR A 38 -7.72 -87.51 49.64
C THR A 38 -6.88 -86.93 48.51
N LYS A 39 -7.51 -86.51 47.40
CA LYS A 39 -6.81 -85.88 46.27
C LYS A 39 -6.22 -84.51 46.64
N LEU A 40 -6.96 -83.71 47.41
CA LEU A 40 -6.53 -82.41 47.91
C LEU A 40 -5.33 -82.56 48.85
N THR A 41 -5.39 -83.50 49.80
CA THR A 41 -4.31 -83.75 50.76
C THR A 41 -3.03 -84.21 50.07
N SER A 42 -3.14 -85.11 49.09
CA SER A 42 -2.00 -85.56 48.28
C SER A 42 -1.37 -84.41 47.47
N THR A 43 -2.21 -83.58 46.85
CA THR A 43 -1.76 -82.42 46.08
C THR A 43 -1.09 -81.38 46.97
N MET A 44 -1.70 -81.06 48.13
CA MET A 44 -1.11 -80.13 49.11
C MET A 44 0.25 -80.61 49.62
N LYS A 45 0.40 -81.91 49.88
CA LYS A 45 1.69 -82.48 50.31
C LYS A 45 2.76 -82.32 49.23
N THR A 46 2.43 -82.67 48.00
CA THR A 46 3.34 -82.52 46.84
C THR A 46 3.74 -81.06 46.61
N GLN A 47 2.80 -80.13 46.76
CA GLN A 47 3.06 -78.70 46.64
C GLN A 47 4.00 -78.20 47.75
N THR A 48 3.78 -78.66 48.99
CA THR A 48 4.60 -78.30 50.15
C THR A 48 6.04 -78.79 50.00
N ASP A 49 6.22 -80.04 49.56
CA ASP A 49 7.55 -80.62 49.32
C ASP A 49 8.29 -79.88 48.20
N SER A 50 7.59 -79.48 47.14
CA SER A 50 8.14 -78.67 46.05
C SER A 50 8.60 -77.29 46.52
N VAL A 51 7.80 -76.61 47.35
CA VAL A 51 8.17 -75.32 47.95
C VAL A 51 9.41 -75.46 48.82
N PHE A 52 9.51 -76.52 49.61
CA PHE A 52 10.66 -76.76 50.48
C PHE A 52 11.94 -77.06 49.68
N MET A 53 11.85 -77.87 48.62
CA MET A 53 12.97 -78.08 47.68
C MET A 53 13.41 -76.77 47.03
N ASN A 54 12.47 -75.93 46.61
CA ASN A 54 12.77 -74.65 45.98
C ASN A 54 13.44 -73.67 46.95
N MET A 55 12.99 -73.59 48.20
CA MET A 55 13.66 -72.80 49.24
C MET A 55 15.11 -73.26 49.48
N ASN A 56 15.36 -74.58 49.53
CA ASN A 56 16.72 -75.09 49.68
C ASN A 56 17.61 -74.80 48.47
N LYS A 57 17.08 -74.89 47.25
CA LYS A 57 17.80 -74.49 46.02
C LYS A 57 18.12 -72.99 46.01
N LEU A 58 17.19 -72.16 46.49
CA LEU A 58 17.39 -70.71 46.59
C LEU A 58 18.47 -70.37 47.61
N LYS A 59 18.45 -71.00 48.80
CA LYS A 59 19.49 -70.85 49.82
C LYS A 59 20.86 -71.22 49.27
N THR A 60 20.96 -72.37 48.61
CA THR A 60 22.22 -72.81 47.97
C THR A 60 22.70 -71.83 46.89
N SER A 61 21.78 -71.20 46.15
CA SER A 61 22.13 -70.20 45.13
C SER A 61 22.61 -68.89 45.77
N ALA A 62 22.01 -68.47 46.88
CA ALA A 62 22.45 -67.31 47.65
C ALA A 62 23.87 -67.51 48.19
N ASP A 63 24.17 -68.70 48.74
CA ASP A 63 25.51 -69.05 49.23
C ASP A 63 26.55 -69.05 48.10
N LYS A 64 26.22 -69.62 46.94
CA LYS A 64 27.07 -69.59 45.74
C LYS A 64 27.31 -68.17 45.23
N LEU A 65 26.30 -67.30 45.26
CA LEU A 65 26.44 -65.89 44.89
C LEU A 65 27.36 -65.14 45.85
N GLY A 66 27.27 -65.41 47.16
CA GLY A 66 28.21 -64.90 48.15
C GLY A 66 29.66 -65.31 47.85
N LEU A 67 29.87 -66.58 47.51
CA LEU A 67 31.18 -67.10 47.13
C LEU A 67 31.72 -66.45 45.84
N ILE A 68 30.88 -66.30 44.82
CA ILE A 68 31.25 -65.62 43.56
C ILE A 68 31.65 -64.18 43.85
N LYS A 69 30.90 -63.47 44.69
CA LYS A 69 31.22 -62.08 45.06
C LYS A 69 32.57 -61.98 45.77
N SER A 70 32.89 -62.93 46.65
CA SER A 70 34.20 -63.00 47.32
C SER A 70 35.33 -63.29 46.32
N ASN A 71 35.11 -64.22 45.39
CA ASN A 71 36.10 -64.53 44.34
C ASN A 71 36.32 -63.35 43.38
N LEU A 72 35.26 -62.61 43.05
CA LEU A 72 35.37 -61.39 42.24
C LEU A 72 36.21 -60.31 42.93
N GLY A 73 36.08 -60.17 44.25
CA GLY A 73 36.94 -59.29 45.05
C GLY A 73 38.42 -59.67 44.94
N LYS A 74 38.75 -60.96 45.05
CA LYS A 74 40.13 -61.45 44.87
C LYS A 74 40.67 -61.25 43.45
N ILE A 75 39.81 -61.40 42.43
CA ILE A 75 40.19 -61.15 41.04
C ILE A 75 40.52 -59.67 40.83
N ASN A 76 39.75 -58.76 41.44
CA ASN A 76 40.05 -57.33 41.38
C ASN A 76 41.37 -56.99 42.08
N GLU A 77 41.66 -57.59 43.25
CA GLU A 77 42.97 -57.43 43.90
C GLU A 77 44.14 -57.92 43.01
N ILE A 78 43.96 -59.05 42.30
CA ILE A 78 44.97 -59.57 41.36
C ILE A 78 45.09 -58.70 40.11
N TYR A 79 43.99 -58.13 39.62
CA TYR A 79 43.96 -57.21 38.47
C TYR A 79 44.71 -55.91 38.78
N ASP A 80 44.47 -55.33 39.95
CA ASP A 80 45.16 -54.10 40.39
C ASP A 80 46.66 -54.33 40.62
N ALA A 81 47.03 -55.53 41.11
CA ALA A 81 48.43 -55.93 41.29
C ALA A 81 49.17 -56.23 39.96
N SER A 82 48.45 -56.55 38.88
CA SER A 82 49.04 -56.93 37.57
C SER A 82 49.17 -55.74 36.60
N ILE A 83 48.26 -54.77 36.67
CA ILE A 83 48.24 -53.60 35.77
C ILE A 83 49.27 -52.52 36.14
N THR A 84 49.62 -52.42 37.42
CA THR A 84 50.52 -51.37 37.88
C THR A 84 52.01 -51.63 37.57
N ASP A 85 52.39 -52.83 37.12
CA ASP A 85 53.80 -53.24 37.02
C ASP A 85 54.35 -53.40 35.57
N ILE A 86 53.56 -53.13 34.51
CA ILE A 86 54.03 -53.20 33.10
C ILE A 86 54.15 -51.78 32.51
N LYS A 87 55.38 -51.25 32.48
CA LYS A 87 55.70 -49.86 32.12
C LYS A 87 55.28 -49.37 30.72
N ASP A 88 54.97 -50.26 29.77
CA ASP A 88 54.71 -49.89 28.36
C ASP A 88 53.34 -50.30 27.80
N TYR A 89 52.45 -50.88 28.62
CA TYR A 89 51.14 -51.35 28.15
C TYR A 89 50.25 -50.20 27.64
N ASP A 90 50.31 -49.04 28.30
CA ASP A 90 49.51 -47.87 27.92
C ASP A 90 49.96 -47.29 26.57
N THR A 91 51.26 -47.38 26.26
CA THR A 91 51.85 -46.96 24.99
C THR A 91 51.46 -47.92 23.86
N ILE A 92 51.50 -49.23 24.09
CA ILE A 92 51.08 -50.24 23.09
C ILE A 92 49.58 -50.15 22.81
N LYS A 93 48.76 -49.92 23.85
CA LYS A 93 47.31 -49.71 23.70
C LYS A 93 47.01 -48.45 22.88
N LYS A 94 47.72 -47.34 23.14
CA LYS A 94 47.63 -46.11 22.34
C LYS A 94 48.08 -46.35 20.89
N MET A 95 49.20 -47.04 20.66
CA MET A 95 49.70 -47.35 19.32
C MET A 95 48.72 -48.23 18.52
N THR A 96 48.11 -49.22 19.18
CA THR A 96 47.11 -50.10 18.56
C THR A 96 45.82 -49.33 18.24
N ALA A 97 45.37 -48.46 19.14
CA ALA A 97 44.21 -47.60 18.91
C ALA A 97 44.45 -46.59 17.77
N VAL A 98 45.65 -45.99 17.70
CA VAL A 98 46.04 -45.07 16.61
C VAL A 98 46.10 -45.80 15.27
N ASN A 99 46.63 -47.03 15.23
CA ASN A 99 46.66 -47.81 14.00
C ASN A 99 45.25 -48.23 13.55
N GLN A 100 44.37 -48.61 14.49
CA GLN A 100 42.96 -48.87 14.19
C GLN A 100 42.25 -47.63 13.65
N PHE A 101 42.52 -46.46 14.23
CA PHE A 101 41.97 -45.19 13.76
C PHE A 101 42.49 -44.83 12.35
N LEU A 102 43.78 -44.98 12.09
CA LEU A 102 44.36 -44.75 10.76
C LEU A 102 43.74 -45.65 9.69
N LEU A 103 43.55 -46.94 9.99
CA LEU A 103 42.87 -47.88 9.09
C LEU A 103 41.40 -47.51 8.86
N GLN A 104 40.70 -47.00 9.89
CA GLN A 104 39.32 -46.52 9.74
C GLN A 104 39.25 -45.29 8.84
N VAL A 105 40.16 -44.33 9.00
CA VAL A 105 40.25 -43.12 8.16
C VAL A 105 40.59 -43.47 6.71
N GLU A 106 41.50 -44.41 6.49
CA GLU A 106 41.85 -44.88 5.14
C GLU A 106 40.65 -45.54 4.44
N ASN A 107 39.94 -46.42 5.14
CA ASN A 107 38.73 -47.04 4.61
C ASN A 107 37.63 -46.00 4.33
N LEU A 108 37.39 -45.07 5.25
CA LEU A 108 36.40 -44.01 5.08
C LEU A 108 36.72 -43.11 3.88
N SER A 109 37.99 -42.73 3.71
CA SER A 109 38.45 -41.95 2.56
C SER A 109 38.21 -42.68 1.24
N ARG A 110 38.50 -43.98 1.21
CA ARG A 110 38.25 -44.83 0.04
C ARG A 110 36.76 -44.95 -0.27
N ASP A 111 35.93 -45.12 0.75
CA ASP A 111 34.48 -45.28 0.59
C ASP A 111 33.82 -43.97 0.13
N VAL A 112 34.22 -42.82 0.67
CA VAL A 112 33.79 -41.49 0.21
C VAL A 112 34.23 -41.22 -1.24
N SER A 113 35.48 -41.57 -1.59
CA SER A 113 35.97 -41.38 -2.96
C SER A 113 35.22 -42.22 -4.00
N LYS A 114 34.76 -43.42 -3.61
CA LYS A 114 34.01 -44.33 -4.49
C LYS A 114 32.50 -44.11 -4.43
N PHE A 115 32.00 -43.33 -3.46
CA PHE A 115 30.57 -43.15 -3.22
C PHE A 115 29.83 -42.61 -4.45
N LYS A 116 30.39 -41.61 -5.16
CA LYS A 116 29.75 -41.06 -6.37
C LYS A 116 29.60 -42.10 -7.49
N GLN A 117 30.63 -42.93 -7.69
CA GLN A 117 30.59 -44.03 -8.67
C GLN A 117 29.59 -45.11 -8.25
N TYR A 118 29.48 -45.36 -6.94
CA TYR A 118 28.53 -46.32 -6.37
C TYR A 118 27.07 -45.86 -6.52
N ILE A 119 26.77 -44.57 -6.32
CA ILE A 119 25.43 -43.99 -6.58
C ILE A 119 25.09 -44.05 -8.07
N ALA A 120 26.04 -43.72 -8.96
CA ALA A 120 25.82 -43.83 -10.40
C ALA A 120 25.50 -45.28 -10.83
N TYR A 121 26.19 -46.27 -10.25
CA TYR A 121 25.89 -47.68 -10.47
C TYR A 121 24.50 -48.08 -9.97
N ILE A 122 24.06 -47.59 -8.81
CA ILE A 122 22.70 -47.84 -8.31
C ILE A 122 21.65 -47.22 -9.24
N ASN A 123 21.86 -45.99 -9.70
CA ASN A 123 20.95 -45.33 -10.64
C ASN A 123 20.86 -46.07 -11.98
N GLN A 124 21.98 -46.57 -12.48
CA GLN A 124 22.00 -47.40 -13.68
C GLN A 124 21.19 -48.69 -13.48
N LEU A 125 21.35 -49.39 -12.35
CA LEU A 125 20.56 -50.58 -12.04
C LEU A 125 19.06 -50.29 -11.92
N ILE A 126 18.70 -49.12 -11.36
CA ILE A 126 17.31 -48.67 -11.25
C ILE A 126 16.73 -48.36 -12.64
N GLN A 127 17.50 -47.72 -13.51
CA GLN A 127 17.12 -47.39 -14.88
C GLN A 127 16.93 -48.66 -15.72
N GLU A 128 17.86 -49.60 -15.65
CA GLU A 128 17.78 -50.90 -16.34
C GLU A 128 16.55 -51.69 -15.87
N GLU A 129 16.26 -51.71 -14.57
CA GLU A 129 15.06 -52.37 -14.04
C GLU A 129 13.78 -51.65 -14.47
N PHE A 130 13.79 -50.31 -14.55
CA PHE A 130 12.65 -49.51 -15.02
C PHE A 130 12.33 -49.78 -16.50
N GLU A 131 13.35 -49.87 -17.35
CA GLU A 131 13.19 -50.21 -18.77
C GLU A 131 12.56 -51.60 -18.93
N ILE A 132 13.04 -52.60 -18.19
CA ILE A 132 12.47 -53.96 -18.23
C ILE A 132 11.02 -53.99 -17.74
N ILE A 133 10.69 -53.24 -16.68
CA ILE A 133 9.31 -53.12 -16.16
C ILE A 133 8.39 -52.42 -17.18
N SER A 134 8.92 -51.49 -17.97
CA SER A 134 8.16 -50.79 -19.01
C SER A 134 7.78 -51.69 -20.19
N GLU A 135 8.58 -52.74 -20.45
CA GLU A 135 8.35 -53.71 -21.52
C GLU A 135 7.50 -54.91 -21.08
N ASP A 136 7.71 -55.47 -19.87
CA ASP A 136 6.93 -56.58 -19.32
C ASP A 136 6.47 -56.33 -17.87
N ILE A 137 5.18 -56.04 -17.72
CA ILE A 137 4.52 -55.73 -16.44
C ILE A 137 4.42 -56.97 -15.53
N ALA A 138 4.51 -58.19 -16.08
CA ALA A 138 4.46 -59.44 -15.32
C ALA A 138 5.84 -59.88 -14.77
N TYR A 139 6.91 -59.12 -15.06
CA TYR A 139 8.27 -59.43 -14.64
C TYR A 139 8.45 -59.44 -13.10
N PRO A 140 9.01 -60.51 -12.52
CA PRO A 140 9.14 -60.67 -11.07
C PRO A 140 10.22 -59.81 -10.38
N MET A 141 10.89 -58.89 -11.08
CA MET A 141 11.94 -58.00 -10.57
C MET A 141 13.14 -58.71 -9.91
N GLU A 142 14.01 -59.30 -10.73
CA GLU A 142 15.19 -60.03 -10.25
C GLU A 142 16.25 -59.12 -9.61
N ASN A 143 16.29 -57.82 -9.94
CA ASN A 143 17.29 -56.90 -9.39
C ASN A 143 16.80 -56.10 -8.17
N LEU A 144 15.52 -56.21 -7.79
CA LEU A 144 14.96 -55.51 -6.62
C LEU A 144 15.79 -55.76 -5.35
N LEU A 145 16.15 -57.02 -5.08
CA LEU A 145 16.92 -57.36 -3.88
C LEU A 145 18.33 -56.75 -3.91
N LYS A 146 18.95 -56.69 -5.10
CA LYS A 146 20.28 -56.09 -5.29
C LYS A 146 20.22 -54.58 -5.13
N ILE A 147 19.22 -53.92 -5.74
CA ILE A 147 18.98 -52.48 -5.60
C ILE A 147 18.73 -52.13 -4.12
N HIS A 148 17.84 -52.87 -3.44
CA HIS A 148 17.53 -52.63 -2.03
C HIS A 148 18.75 -52.82 -1.13
N PHE A 149 19.53 -53.88 -1.33
CA PHE A 149 20.76 -54.10 -0.57
C PHE A 149 21.76 -52.95 -0.78
N ASN A 150 22.01 -52.57 -2.03
CA ASN A 150 22.98 -51.54 -2.36
C ASN A 150 22.56 -50.15 -1.84
N LEU A 151 21.27 -49.84 -1.92
CA LEU A 151 20.67 -48.61 -1.40
C LEU A 151 20.69 -48.58 0.13
N THR A 152 20.46 -49.71 0.79
CA THR A 152 20.62 -49.85 2.26
C THR A 152 22.07 -49.60 2.69
N GLN A 153 23.05 -50.15 1.96
CA GLN A 153 24.46 -49.92 2.29
C GLN A 153 24.87 -48.45 2.15
N ALA A 154 24.41 -47.79 1.08
CA ALA A 154 24.72 -46.38 0.88
C ALA A 154 23.92 -45.47 1.84
N ARG A 155 22.75 -45.90 2.32
CA ARG A 155 22.03 -45.24 3.43
C ARG A 155 22.79 -45.37 4.75
N ASN A 156 23.31 -46.55 5.09
CA ASN A 156 24.12 -46.74 6.30
C ASN A 156 25.36 -45.83 6.31
N LEU A 157 26.01 -45.66 5.15
CA LEU A 157 27.14 -44.75 5.01
C LEU A 157 26.70 -43.28 5.14
N GLN A 158 25.56 -42.90 4.56
CA GLN A 158 24.98 -41.57 4.75
C GLN A 158 24.69 -41.30 6.23
N ASP A 159 23.98 -42.20 6.94
CA ASP A 159 23.61 -42.01 8.34
C ASP A 159 24.86 -41.90 9.23
N TYR A 160 25.91 -42.66 8.90
CA TYR A 160 27.22 -42.55 9.55
C TYR A 160 27.87 -41.17 9.33
N LEU A 161 27.91 -40.69 8.08
CA LEU A 161 28.49 -39.39 7.72
C LEU A 161 27.69 -38.22 8.31
N GLU A 162 26.36 -38.28 8.28
CA GLU A 162 25.49 -37.24 8.84
C GLU A 162 25.66 -37.16 10.37
N LYS A 163 25.75 -38.30 11.06
CA LYS A 163 25.99 -38.34 12.51
C LYS A 163 27.35 -37.75 12.89
N GLU A 164 28.43 -38.14 12.20
CA GLU A 164 29.77 -37.62 12.46
C GLU A 164 29.90 -36.13 12.05
N SER A 165 29.11 -35.66 11.07
CA SER A 165 29.13 -34.26 10.64
C SER A 165 28.64 -33.28 11.71
N THR A 166 27.80 -33.72 12.65
CA THR A 166 27.28 -32.85 13.72
C THR A 166 28.37 -32.23 14.58
N ASN A 167 29.52 -32.90 14.70
CA ASN A 167 30.67 -32.47 15.49
C ASN A 167 31.73 -31.69 14.68
N LEU A 168 31.52 -31.48 13.38
CA LEU A 168 32.47 -30.80 12.48
C LEU A 168 32.19 -29.28 12.36
N SER A 169 33.11 -28.53 11.76
CA SER A 169 32.89 -27.12 11.41
C SER A 169 31.85 -26.98 10.31
N ASP A 170 31.19 -25.82 10.22
CA ASP A 170 30.07 -25.60 9.29
C ASP A 170 30.48 -25.72 7.81
N ASP A 171 31.70 -25.34 7.46
CA ASP A 171 32.26 -25.57 6.11
C ASP A 171 32.37 -27.08 5.77
N LEU A 172 32.82 -27.89 6.74
CA LEU A 172 32.94 -29.34 6.57
C LEU A 172 31.56 -30.01 6.55
N LYS A 173 30.59 -29.51 7.33
CA LYS A 173 29.18 -29.94 7.26
C LYS A 173 28.60 -29.71 5.87
N SER A 174 28.86 -28.54 5.26
CA SER A 174 28.42 -28.24 3.89
C SER A 174 29.00 -29.20 2.86
N ILE A 175 30.28 -29.57 3.01
CA ILE A 175 30.93 -30.55 2.12
C ILE A 175 30.32 -31.95 2.28
N VAL A 176 30.08 -32.41 3.51
CA VAL A 176 29.42 -33.71 3.76
C VAL A 176 28.00 -33.71 3.20
N GLN A 177 27.24 -32.63 3.38
CA GLN A 177 25.89 -32.49 2.81
C GLN A 177 25.90 -32.56 1.28
N LYS A 178 26.90 -31.95 0.60
CA LYS A 178 27.06 -32.05 -0.85
C LYS A 178 27.38 -33.47 -1.33
N ILE A 179 28.16 -34.23 -0.56
CA ILE A 179 28.50 -35.63 -0.88
C ILE A 179 27.27 -36.54 -0.75
N VAL A 180 26.43 -36.28 0.25
CA VAL A 180 25.24 -37.09 0.57
C VAL A 180 24.02 -36.72 -0.30
N ALA A 181 23.92 -35.48 -0.78
CA ALA A 181 22.75 -34.99 -1.53
C ALA A 181 22.29 -35.87 -2.72
N PRO A 182 23.18 -36.43 -3.57
CA PRO A 182 22.77 -37.30 -4.68
C PRO A 182 22.00 -38.54 -4.23
N MET A 183 22.27 -39.06 -3.03
CA MET A 183 21.53 -40.20 -2.48
C MET A 183 20.07 -39.86 -2.19
N LYS A 184 19.80 -38.68 -1.59
CA LYS A 184 18.43 -38.27 -1.26
C LYS A 184 17.55 -38.21 -2.50
N ALA A 185 18.10 -37.78 -3.63
CA ALA A 185 17.42 -37.79 -4.93
C ALA A 185 17.14 -39.20 -5.44
N THR A 186 18.16 -40.08 -5.36
CA THR A 186 18.06 -41.50 -5.75
C THR A 186 16.95 -42.23 -4.99
N VAL A 187 16.80 -41.95 -3.69
CA VAL A 187 15.73 -42.52 -2.84
C VAL A 187 14.34 -42.02 -3.27
N ILE A 188 14.21 -40.74 -3.57
CA ILE A 188 12.94 -40.15 -4.02
C ILE A 188 12.51 -40.73 -5.37
N GLU A 189 13.46 -40.92 -6.29
CA GLU A 189 13.22 -41.49 -7.62
C GLU A 189 12.84 -42.98 -7.53
N PHE A 190 13.56 -43.77 -6.74
CA PHE A 190 13.21 -45.17 -6.46
C PHE A 190 11.80 -45.31 -5.86
N GLU A 191 11.47 -44.51 -4.84
CA GLU A 191 10.15 -44.55 -4.20
C GLU A 191 9.01 -44.11 -5.15
N ALA A 192 9.28 -43.15 -6.05
CA ALA A 192 8.34 -42.70 -7.07
C ALA A 192 8.09 -43.77 -8.14
N ASN A 193 9.13 -44.48 -8.58
CA ASN A 193 9.02 -45.60 -9.53
C ASN A 193 8.22 -46.77 -8.94
N GLU A 194 8.44 -47.08 -7.66
CA GLU A 194 7.67 -48.10 -6.95
C GLU A 194 6.20 -47.67 -6.71
N ASP A 195 5.91 -46.38 -6.53
CA ASP A 195 4.52 -45.85 -6.44
C ASP A 195 3.81 -45.94 -7.80
N LEU A 196 4.52 -45.64 -8.89
CA LEU A 196 4.03 -45.78 -10.27
C LEU A 196 3.73 -47.25 -10.61
N LYS A 197 4.62 -48.17 -10.20
CA LYS A 197 4.40 -49.61 -10.36
C LYS A 197 3.12 -50.07 -9.65
N PHE A 198 2.91 -49.65 -8.41
CA PHE A 198 1.67 -49.96 -7.68
C PHE A 198 0.42 -49.45 -8.42
N GLN A 199 0.47 -48.22 -8.94
CA GLN A 199 -0.62 -47.63 -9.73
C GLN A 199 -0.90 -48.40 -11.03
N LEU A 200 0.12 -48.86 -11.73
CA LEU A 200 -0.03 -49.68 -12.94
C LEU A 200 -0.59 -51.08 -12.61
N MET A 201 -0.12 -51.72 -11.54
CA MET A 201 -0.63 -53.02 -11.07
C MET A 201 -2.09 -52.96 -10.59
N GLU A 202 -2.49 -51.85 -9.97
CA GLU A 202 -3.88 -51.57 -9.55
C GLU A 202 -4.80 -51.36 -10.76
N ASN A 203 -4.36 -50.56 -11.75
CA ASN A 203 -5.14 -50.25 -12.95
C ASN A 203 -5.34 -51.46 -13.89
N LEU A 204 -4.42 -52.42 -13.88
CA LEU A 204 -4.48 -53.64 -14.69
C LEU A 204 -5.15 -54.83 -13.96
N ASP A 205 -5.68 -54.61 -12.75
CA ASP A 205 -6.40 -55.61 -11.92
C ASP A 205 -5.58 -56.89 -11.60
N LEU A 206 -4.25 -56.82 -11.70
CA LEU A 206 -3.29 -57.91 -11.49
C LEU A 206 -3.10 -58.30 -10.02
N ASN A 207 -3.68 -57.54 -9.09
CA ASN A 207 -3.60 -57.79 -7.64
C ASN A 207 -4.56 -58.88 -7.15
N LYS A 208 -5.49 -59.36 -7.99
CA LYS A 208 -6.46 -60.41 -7.60
C LYS A 208 -5.90 -61.84 -7.67
N SER A 209 -4.76 -62.07 -8.32
CA SER A 209 -4.25 -63.42 -8.61
C SER A 209 -3.03 -63.86 -7.78
N LYS A 210 -2.72 -63.20 -6.66
CA LYS A 210 -1.65 -63.66 -5.76
C LYS A 210 -2.22 -64.29 -4.51
N ASP A 211 -2.03 -65.61 -4.40
CA ASP A 211 -2.34 -66.40 -3.21
C ASP A 211 -1.69 -65.76 -1.98
N ILE A 212 -2.47 -65.53 -0.93
CA ILE A 212 -2.07 -64.86 0.33
C ILE A 212 -0.84 -65.55 0.98
N ASN A 213 -0.61 -66.82 0.68
CA ASN A 213 0.51 -67.62 1.17
C ASN A 213 1.83 -67.43 0.38
N SER A 214 1.82 -66.69 -0.73
CA SER A 214 3.01 -66.41 -1.57
C SER A 214 3.59 -64.99 -1.37
N ILE A 215 2.98 -64.19 -0.49
CA ILE A 215 3.36 -62.79 -0.28
C ILE A 215 4.59 -62.72 0.61
N ASN A 216 5.72 -62.31 0.03
CA ASN A 216 6.90 -61.94 0.80
C ASN A 216 6.70 -60.54 1.40
N TYR A 217 6.49 -60.46 2.71
CA TYR A 217 6.21 -59.20 3.43
C TYR A 217 7.35 -58.17 3.36
N SER A 218 8.58 -58.57 3.03
CA SER A 218 9.70 -57.64 2.86
C SER A 218 9.62 -56.83 1.56
N THR A 219 8.87 -57.30 0.57
CA THR A 219 8.71 -56.69 -0.76
C THR A 219 7.26 -56.29 -1.06
N TYR A 220 6.34 -56.49 -0.11
CA TYR A 220 4.91 -56.23 -0.31
C TYR A 220 4.56 -54.77 -0.03
N ARG A 221 4.10 -54.06 -1.06
CA ARG A 221 3.58 -52.69 -0.96
C ARG A 221 2.06 -52.71 -0.96
N GLY A 222 1.45 -52.34 0.17
CA GLY A 222 -0.01 -52.31 0.33
C GLY A 222 -0.70 -51.00 -0.07
N SER A 223 0.03 -49.89 -0.16
CA SER A 223 -0.50 -48.58 -0.55
C SER A 223 0.59 -47.62 -1.06
N ARG A 224 0.16 -46.58 -1.79
CA ARG A 224 1.02 -45.49 -2.27
C ARG A 224 1.50 -44.65 -1.09
N ARG A 225 2.81 -44.39 -1.02
CA ARG A 225 3.42 -43.65 0.11
C ARG A 225 3.55 -42.15 -0.17
N HIS A 226 3.55 -41.72 -1.44
CA HIS A 226 3.56 -40.32 -1.84
C HIS A 226 4.74 -39.51 -1.26
N TYR A 227 5.93 -40.10 -1.18
CA TYR A 227 7.11 -39.45 -0.60
C TYR A 227 7.45 -38.09 -1.24
N LYS A 228 7.20 -37.95 -2.55
CA LYS A 228 7.36 -36.67 -3.26
C LYS A 228 6.41 -35.60 -2.71
N LYS A 229 5.14 -35.94 -2.46
CA LYS A 229 4.16 -35.02 -1.86
C LYS A 229 4.57 -34.68 -0.43
N PHE A 230 4.93 -35.67 0.38
CA PHE A 230 5.39 -35.46 1.75
C PHE A 230 6.62 -34.54 1.83
N PHE A 231 7.57 -34.67 0.91
CA PHE A 231 8.73 -33.79 0.84
C PHE A 231 8.33 -32.33 0.55
N PHE A 232 7.45 -32.10 -0.43
CA PHE A 232 6.98 -30.74 -0.74
C PHE A 232 6.13 -30.14 0.38
N ASP A 233 5.26 -30.93 1.02
CA ASP A 233 4.46 -30.48 2.17
C ASP A 233 5.38 -30.05 3.34
N LYS A 234 6.45 -30.79 3.61
CA LYS A 234 7.42 -30.44 4.66
C LYS A 234 8.34 -29.28 4.29
N LEU A 235 8.67 -29.12 3.01
CA LEU A 235 9.38 -27.95 2.52
C LEU A 235 8.53 -26.68 2.70
N GLU A 236 7.24 -26.75 2.40
CA GLU A 236 6.29 -25.65 2.58
C GLU A 236 6.18 -25.23 4.05
N GLU A 237 6.04 -26.20 4.96
CA GLU A 237 6.01 -25.95 6.42
C GLU A 237 7.31 -25.27 6.90
N SER A 238 8.47 -25.73 6.43
CA SER A 238 9.77 -25.13 6.77
C SER A 238 9.92 -23.70 6.25
N LEU A 239 9.44 -23.43 5.03
CA LEU A 239 9.47 -22.08 4.45
C LEU A 239 8.53 -21.14 5.20
N ALA A 240 7.32 -21.61 5.55
CA ALA A 240 6.37 -20.85 6.35
C ALA A 240 6.93 -20.50 7.73
N ASP A 241 7.55 -21.46 8.43
CA ASP A 241 8.19 -21.22 9.72
C ASP A 241 9.33 -20.20 9.64
N THR A 242 10.12 -20.26 8.57
CA THR A 242 11.23 -19.33 8.35
C THR A 242 10.71 -17.92 8.07
N PHE A 243 9.69 -17.79 7.23
CA PHE A 243 9.04 -16.51 6.95
C PHE A 243 8.41 -15.90 8.20
N ASN A 244 7.70 -16.69 9.00
CA ASN A 244 7.09 -16.23 10.26
C ASN A 244 8.14 -15.71 11.25
N LYS A 245 9.29 -16.39 11.37
CA LYS A 245 10.41 -15.90 12.19
C LYS A 245 10.99 -14.57 11.69
N CYS A 246 11.03 -14.36 10.38
CA CYS A 246 11.45 -13.08 9.80
C CYS A 246 10.44 -11.97 10.10
N VAL A 247 9.13 -12.25 9.99
CA VAL A 247 8.09 -11.29 10.37
C VAL A 247 8.16 -10.95 11.86
N GLU A 248 8.46 -11.92 12.72
CA GLU A 248 8.69 -11.69 14.15
C GLU A 248 9.95 -10.87 14.45
N HIS A 249 10.99 -11.00 13.62
CA HIS A 249 12.23 -10.23 13.79
C HIS A 249 12.03 -8.74 13.51
N PHE A 250 11.18 -8.39 12.54
CA PHE A 250 10.86 -7.01 12.13
C PHE A 250 9.53 -6.51 12.71
N GLN A 251 9.25 -6.79 13.99
CA GLN A 251 7.97 -6.42 14.62
C GLN A 251 7.67 -4.92 14.62
N ASP A 252 8.70 -4.07 14.75
CA ASP A 252 8.55 -2.62 14.83
C ASP A 252 8.25 -1.97 13.46
N ASP A 253 8.82 -2.52 12.39
CA ASP A 253 8.60 -2.05 11.01
C ASP A 253 8.45 -3.24 10.06
N LYS A 254 7.20 -3.67 9.90
CA LYS A 254 6.84 -4.82 9.06
C LYS A 254 7.18 -4.60 7.58
N MET A 255 7.44 -3.37 7.13
CA MET A 255 7.82 -3.10 5.74
C MET A 255 9.24 -3.60 5.45
N GLN A 256 10.13 -3.57 6.45
CA GLN A 256 11.52 -4.03 6.32
C GLN A 256 11.65 -5.53 6.04
N VAL A 257 10.60 -6.31 6.31
CA VAL A 257 10.53 -7.72 5.89
C VAL A 257 10.67 -7.81 4.37
N TYR A 258 10.00 -6.91 3.62
CA TYR A 258 10.01 -6.93 2.15
C TYR A 258 11.35 -6.48 1.57
N ASP A 259 11.98 -5.46 2.15
CA ASP A 259 13.30 -4.99 1.72
C ASP A 259 14.38 -6.06 1.91
N ASN A 260 14.18 -6.94 2.90
CA ASN A 260 15.08 -8.03 3.22
C ASN A 260 14.54 -9.39 2.77
N LEU A 261 13.59 -9.50 1.84
CA LEU A 261 13.18 -10.82 1.30
C LEU A 261 14.09 -11.33 0.19
N ASN A 262 14.99 -10.50 -0.34
CA ASN A 262 15.92 -10.87 -1.42
C ASN A 262 16.80 -12.07 -1.06
N TRP A 263 17.22 -12.22 0.20
CA TRP A 263 18.03 -13.40 0.60
C TRP A 263 17.23 -14.71 0.49
N LEU A 264 15.92 -14.67 0.70
CA LEU A 264 15.05 -15.84 0.55
C LEU A 264 14.85 -16.18 -0.94
N GLU A 265 14.73 -15.15 -1.79
CA GLU A 265 14.72 -15.34 -3.25
C GLU A 265 16.05 -15.94 -3.73
N ASP A 266 17.19 -15.43 -3.25
CA ASP A 266 18.53 -15.93 -3.56
C ASP A 266 18.71 -17.39 -3.10
N GLU A 267 18.22 -17.74 -1.90
CA GLU A 267 18.31 -19.10 -1.36
C GLU A 267 17.40 -20.09 -2.13
N LEU A 268 16.20 -19.66 -2.51
CA LEU A 268 15.29 -20.43 -3.36
C LEU A 268 15.84 -20.59 -4.78
N MET A 269 16.47 -19.57 -5.35
CA MET A 269 17.10 -19.62 -6.68
C MET A 269 18.37 -20.48 -6.68
N ALA A 270 19.18 -20.41 -5.63
CA ALA A 270 20.32 -21.30 -5.42
C ALA A 270 19.87 -22.78 -5.33
N ASN A 271 18.76 -23.04 -4.65
CA ASN A 271 18.13 -24.36 -4.60
C ASN A 271 17.45 -24.76 -5.92
N ASN A 272 16.98 -23.82 -6.73
CA ASN A 272 16.41 -24.11 -8.05
C ASN A 272 17.48 -24.55 -9.06
N ASN A 273 18.70 -24.01 -8.97
CA ASN A 273 19.86 -24.57 -9.68
C ASN A 273 20.20 -25.99 -9.19
N PHE A 274 19.96 -26.28 -7.91
CA PHE A 274 20.10 -27.61 -7.33
C PHE A 274 19.04 -28.59 -7.87
N ILE A 275 17.78 -28.17 -7.98
CA ILE A 275 16.69 -28.96 -8.59
C ILE A 275 16.90 -29.13 -10.10
N THR A 276 17.44 -28.13 -10.79
CA THR A 276 17.76 -28.22 -12.22
C THR A 276 18.94 -29.18 -12.46
N ALA A 277 19.95 -29.16 -11.59
CA ALA A 277 21.06 -30.13 -11.62
C ALA A 277 20.62 -31.57 -11.29
N LEU A 278 19.51 -31.74 -10.55
CA LEU A 278 18.88 -33.02 -10.27
C LEU A 278 18.14 -33.63 -11.46
N HIS A 279 17.84 -32.84 -12.50
CA HIS A 279 17.16 -33.30 -13.72
C HIS A 279 18.10 -33.54 -14.91
N THR A 280 19.40 -33.26 -14.79
CA THR A 280 20.38 -33.51 -15.86
C THR A 280 21.20 -34.76 -15.55
N SER A 281 20.85 -35.87 -16.20
CA SER A 281 21.71 -37.05 -16.31
C SER A 281 23.07 -36.69 -16.93
N PRO A 282 24.17 -37.32 -16.53
CA PRO A 282 25.50 -37.06 -17.07
C PRO A 282 25.72 -37.91 -18.33
N GLU A 283 25.04 -37.61 -19.43
CA GLU A 283 25.42 -38.08 -20.77
C GLU A 283 24.59 -37.34 -21.83
N GLU A 284 25.18 -36.28 -22.39
CA GLU A 284 25.01 -35.80 -23.78
C GLU A 284 25.88 -34.54 -23.94
N GLU A 285 27.21 -34.73 -23.93
CA GLU A 285 28.11 -33.74 -24.53
C GLU A 285 28.01 -33.86 -26.05
N GLY A 286 27.07 -33.12 -26.64
CA GLY A 286 27.00 -33.02 -28.10
C GLY A 286 25.74 -32.34 -28.60
N GLY A 287 25.75 -31.01 -28.68
CA GLY A 287 24.73 -30.33 -29.47
C GLY A 287 24.49 -28.88 -29.08
N SER A 288 25.14 -27.99 -29.80
CA SER A 288 24.83 -26.56 -29.86
C SER A 288 23.33 -26.33 -30.13
N ASN A 289 22.58 -25.91 -29.11
CA ASN A 289 21.44 -24.99 -29.22
C ASN A 289 20.90 -24.60 -27.84
N ARG A 290 21.55 -23.65 -27.17
CA ARG A 290 20.90 -22.86 -26.12
C ARG A 290 19.87 -21.93 -26.78
N LYS A 291 18.71 -22.46 -27.12
CA LYS A 291 17.50 -21.63 -27.20
C LYS A 291 17.09 -21.34 -25.77
N SER A 292 17.28 -20.07 -25.39
CA SER A 292 16.71 -19.38 -24.24
C SER A 292 15.56 -20.14 -23.58
N ILE A 293 15.83 -20.71 -22.41
CA ILE A 293 14.80 -21.13 -21.47
C ILE A 293 13.89 -19.91 -21.30
N ILE A 294 12.63 -20.12 -21.67
CA ILE A 294 11.50 -19.22 -21.57
C ILE A 294 11.62 -18.42 -20.27
N LYS A 295 11.66 -17.08 -20.37
CA LYS A 295 11.37 -16.19 -19.24
C LYS A 295 10.01 -16.65 -18.69
N LYS A 296 10.01 -17.44 -17.61
CA LYS A 296 8.80 -17.66 -16.82
C LYS A 296 8.36 -16.27 -16.40
N GLU A 297 7.25 -15.80 -16.93
CA GLU A 297 6.56 -14.61 -16.43
C GLU A 297 6.51 -14.73 -14.91
N GLN A 298 7.12 -13.77 -14.21
CA GLN A 298 7.01 -13.68 -12.77
C GLN A 298 5.53 -13.53 -12.45
N LYS A 299 4.87 -14.64 -12.09
CA LYS A 299 3.51 -14.60 -11.59
C LYS A 299 3.53 -13.77 -10.32
N SER A 300 2.66 -12.76 -10.26
CA SER A 300 2.47 -11.92 -9.07
C SER A 300 2.30 -12.82 -7.84
N ILE A 301 3.12 -12.61 -6.81
CA ILE A 301 3.09 -13.36 -5.54
C ILE A 301 1.73 -13.16 -4.85
N ILE A 302 1.14 -11.99 -5.06
CA ILE A 302 -0.22 -11.64 -4.65
C ILE A 302 -1.15 -11.98 -5.82
N GLY A 303 -2.13 -12.87 -5.59
CA GLY A 303 -3.15 -13.19 -6.59
C GLY A 303 -3.86 -11.92 -7.07
N ASP A 304 -4.20 -11.86 -8.36
CA ASP A 304 -4.70 -10.64 -9.01
C ASP A 304 -5.94 -10.03 -8.32
N GLU A 305 -6.79 -10.87 -7.72
CA GLU A 305 -7.93 -10.42 -6.91
C GLU A 305 -7.51 -9.66 -5.66
N LEU A 306 -6.59 -10.22 -4.86
CA LEU A 306 -6.10 -9.58 -3.64
C LEU A 306 -5.32 -8.30 -3.95
N LYS A 307 -4.59 -8.29 -5.08
CA LYS A 307 -3.89 -7.10 -5.57
C LYS A 307 -4.86 -5.97 -5.86
N ASN A 308 -5.98 -6.25 -6.53
CA ASN A 308 -6.99 -5.24 -6.82
C ASN A 308 -7.64 -4.69 -5.55
N VAL A 309 -7.93 -5.54 -4.55
CA VAL A 309 -8.47 -5.12 -3.25
C VAL A 309 -7.50 -4.20 -2.52
N VAL A 310 -6.22 -4.57 -2.43
CA VAL A 310 -5.20 -3.74 -1.76
C VAL A 310 -5.02 -2.40 -2.46
N LEU A 311 -5.04 -2.37 -3.80
CA LEU A 311 -4.96 -1.14 -4.57
C LEU A 311 -6.19 -0.23 -4.35
N GLU A 312 -7.38 -0.80 -4.20
CA GLU A 312 -8.59 -0.04 -3.87
C GLU A 312 -8.55 0.52 -2.45
N ASP A 313 -8.11 -0.27 -1.47
CA ASP A 313 -7.93 0.19 -0.09
C ASP A 313 -6.84 1.27 0.00
N TYR A 314 -5.73 1.09 -0.72
CA TYR A 314 -4.67 2.10 -0.82
C TYR A 314 -5.21 3.42 -1.39
N LEU A 315 -5.94 3.35 -2.50
CA LEU A 315 -6.56 4.53 -3.10
C LEU A 315 -7.50 5.22 -2.11
N LYS A 316 -8.33 4.45 -1.40
CA LYS A 316 -9.28 4.98 -0.42
C LYS A 316 -8.59 5.70 0.75
N VAL A 317 -7.53 5.10 1.31
CA VAL A 317 -6.74 5.73 2.38
C VAL A 317 -6.05 6.99 1.87
N PHE A 318 -5.50 6.94 0.66
CA PHE A 318 -4.84 8.08 0.04
C PHE A 318 -5.81 9.25 -0.17
N CYS A 319 -6.96 9.01 -0.81
CA CYS A 319 -7.98 10.03 -1.02
C CYS A 319 -8.51 10.58 0.31
N GLY A 320 -8.75 9.72 1.31
CA GLY A 320 -9.18 10.18 2.64
C GLY A 320 -8.17 11.08 3.33
N LYS A 321 -6.87 10.82 3.18
CA LYS A 321 -5.80 11.69 3.70
C LYS A 321 -5.68 13.00 2.92
N MET A 322 -5.90 12.93 1.61
CA MET A 322 -5.90 14.10 0.73
C MET A 322 -7.04 15.07 1.09
N ASP A 323 -8.23 14.54 1.38
CA ASP A 323 -9.37 15.33 1.85
C ASP A 323 -9.06 16.01 3.21
N GLU A 324 -8.50 15.26 4.17
CA GLU A 324 -8.09 15.79 5.48
C GLU A 324 -7.06 16.93 5.34
N TRP A 325 -6.09 16.76 4.45
CA TRP A 325 -5.09 17.79 4.15
C TRP A 325 -5.71 19.01 3.47
N ASN A 326 -6.65 18.79 2.55
CA ASN A 326 -7.37 19.86 1.87
C ASN A 326 -8.20 20.70 2.84
N ASP A 327 -8.91 20.06 3.78
CA ASP A 327 -9.70 20.75 4.79
C ASP A 327 -8.83 21.57 5.75
N ASN A 328 -7.66 21.06 6.13
CA ASN A 328 -6.72 21.81 6.96
C ASN A 328 -6.10 22.99 6.20
N LEU A 329 -5.76 22.79 4.93
CA LEU A 329 -5.24 23.84 4.08
C LEU A 329 -6.28 24.94 3.88
N MET A 330 -7.54 24.59 3.60
CA MET A 330 -8.63 25.56 3.46
C MET A 330 -8.79 26.44 4.69
N LYS A 331 -8.70 25.86 5.90
CA LYS A 331 -8.74 26.63 7.15
C LYS A 331 -7.57 27.61 7.27
N GLN A 332 -6.35 27.13 7.02
CA GLN A 332 -5.15 27.97 7.07
C GLN A 332 -5.22 29.10 6.02
N GLU A 333 -5.66 28.80 4.80
CA GLU A 333 -5.87 29.78 3.73
C GLU A 333 -6.89 30.84 4.12
N THR A 334 -8.00 30.42 4.73
CA THR A 334 -9.09 31.29 5.18
C THR A 334 -8.63 32.19 6.33
N GLU A 335 -7.89 31.64 7.30
CA GLU A 335 -7.27 32.41 8.37
C GLU A 335 -6.27 33.44 7.81
N THR A 336 -5.40 33.04 6.89
CA THR A 336 -4.39 33.91 6.26
C THR A 336 -5.03 35.05 5.47
N PHE A 337 -6.06 34.76 4.67
CA PHE A 337 -6.76 35.76 3.88
C PHE A 337 -7.63 36.69 4.74
N SER A 338 -8.17 36.18 5.85
CA SER A 338 -8.97 37.01 6.77
C SER A 338 -8.07 37.87 7.65
N SER A 339 -6.89 37.38 8.03
CA SER A 339 -5.98 38.08 8.93
C SER A 339 -5.08 39.09 8.22
N ARG A 340 -4.60 38.81 7.00
CA ARG A 340 -3.79 39.73 6.18
C ARG A 340 -2.67 40.40 6.97
N ASP A 341 -2.05 39.63 7.87
CA ASP A 341 -1.03 40.15 8.78
C ASP A 341 0.30 40.41 8.05
N ASP A 342 0.55 39.67 6.97
CA ASP A 342 1.70 39.78 6.07
C ASP A 342 1.23 40.20 4.66
N PRO A 343 2.06 40.87 3.85
CA PRO A 343 1.74 41.15 2.45
C PRO A 343 1.74 39.86 1.59
N PRO A 344 1.02 39.82 0.46
CA PRO A 344 1.06 38.69 -0.48
C PRO A 344 2.47 38.36 -0.99
N ASP A 345 2.67 37.11 -1.37
CA ASP A 345 3.95 36.63 -1.90
C ASP A 345 4.21 37.17 -3.31
N LEU A 346 5.47 37.43 -3.64
CA LEU A 346 5.89 37.85 -4.98
C LEU A 346 6.29 36.64 -5.82
N TYR A 347 5.77 36.59 -7.05
CA TYR A 347 6.13 35.57 -8.03
C TYR A 347 6.43 36.20 -9.39
N ASN A 348 7.55 35.80 -10.01
CA ASN A 348 7.88 36.25 -11.35
C ASN A 348 7.15 35.39 -12.39
N TYR A 349 6.19 35.99 -13.08
CA TYR A 349 5.36 35.34 -14.07
C TYR A 349 5.69 35.78 -15.49
N HIS A 350 6.01 34.79 -16.34
CA HIS A 350 6.28 34.98 -17.76
C HIS A 350 4.98 34.93 -18.55
N GLN A 351 4.69 35.98 -19.31
CA GLN A 351 3.48 36.15 -20.10
C GLN A 351 3.86 36.49 -21.55
N VAL A 352 3.08 35.96 -22.48
CA VAL A 352 3.18 36.31 -23.90
C VAL A 352 1.90 37.04 -24.28
N ILE A 353 2.04 38.31 -24.66
CA ILE A 353 0.91 39.20 -24.92
C ILE A 353 0.87 39.53 -26.41
N GLU A 354 -0.32 39.52 -26.99
CA GLU A 354 -0.57 40.03 -28.34
C GLU A 354 -0.88 41.52 -28.30
N ASP A 355 -0.06 42.36 -28.93
CA ASP A 355 -0.28 43.81 -29.08
C ASP A 355 -0.07 44.25 -30.54
N GLN A 356 -0.30 45.53 -30.84
CA GLN A 356 -0.02 46.14 -32.14
C GLN A 356 1.18 47.07 -32.08
N ASP A 357 2.05 46.97 -33.10
CA ASP A 357 3.18 47.88 -33.24
C ASP A 357 2.76 49.28 -33.76
N ALA A 358 3.73 50.17 -33.98
CA ALA A 358 3.43 51.53 -34.48
C ALA A 358 2.89 51.56 -35.93
N GLN A 359 2.88 50.40 -36.60
CA GLN A 359 2.46 50.19 -37.98
C GLN A 359 1.16 49.38 -38.06
N GLU A 360 0.48 49.16 -36.92
CA GLU A 360 -0.78 48.41 -36.81
C GLU A 360 -0.65 46.91 -37.13
N GLU A 361 0.58 46.36 -37.11
CA GLU A 361 0.81 44.91 -37.25
C GLU A 361 0.79 44.22 -35.89
N MET A 362 0.22 43.01 -35.84
CA MET A 362 0.16 42.19 -34.63
C MET A 362 1.55 41.67 -34.26
N ILE A 363 1.97 41.94 -33.03
CA ILE A 363 3.24 41.50 -32.45
C ILE A 363 3.00 40.70 -31.16
N LEU A 364 3.91 39.76 -30.88
CA LEU A 364 3.97 39.04 -29.61
C LEU A 364 5.04 39.67 -28.73
N ILE A 365 4.65 40.10 -27.53
CA ILE A 365 5.53 40.70 -26.54
C ILE A 365 5.66 39.72 -25.38
N GLU A 366 6.89 39.33 -25.08
CA GLU A 366 7.21 38.54 -23.91
C GLU A 366 7.51 39.47 -22.73
N ILE A 367 6.75 39.33 -21.63
CA ILE A 367 6.91 40.14 -20.42
C ILE A 367 7.13 39.21 -19.23
N ASN A 368 8.08 39.56 -18.37
CA ASN A 368 8.26 38.95 -17.06
C ASN A 368 7.82 39.98 -16.02
N THR A 369 6.71 39.71 -15.34
CA THR A 369 6.12 40.62 -14.35
C THR A 369 6.21 39.99 -12.97
N GLU A 370 6.64 40.76 -11.97
CA GLU A 370 6.50 40.37 -10.57
C GLU A 370 5.04 40.58 -10.16
N VAL A 371 4.35 39.49 -9.86
CA VAL A 371 2.92 39.50 -9.51
C VAL A 371 2.71 39.02 -8.09
N PHE A 372 1.69 39.55 -7.42
CA PHE A 372 1.26 39.05 -6.13
C PHE A 372 0.55 37.71 -6.28
N VAL A 373 0.83 36.78 -5.38
CA VAL A 373 0.21 35.46 -5.30
C VAL A 373 -0.03 35.11 -3.84
N LEU A 374 -0.97 34.21 -3.59
CA LEU A 374 -1.18 33.72 -2.23
C LEU A 374 0.00 32.81 -1.81
N PRO A 375 0.37 32.78 -0.52
CA PRO A 375 1.53 32.01 -0.04
C PRO A 375 1.53 30.54 -0.48
N ASP A 376 0.34 29.95 -0.54
CA ASP A 376 0.13 28.56 -0.90
C ASP A 376 -0.17 28.35 -2.40
N PHE A 377 0.10 29.31 -3.29
CA PHE A 377 -0.21 29.17 -4.72
C PHE A 377 0.50 27.98 -5.40
N LYS A 378 1.65 27.55 -4.86
CA LYS A 378 2.37 26.35 -5.31
C LYS A 378 1.82 25.04 -4.75
N THR A 379 0.71 25.07 -4.00
CA THR A 379 0.14 23.88 -3.36
C THR A 379 0.08 22.73 -4.36
N PRO A 380 0.70 21.58 -4.06
CA PRO A 380 1.36 20.83 -5.10
C PRO A 380 0.48 19.69 -5.61
N LEU A 381 0.45 19.47 -6.93
CA LEU A 381 0.08 18.16 -7.49
C LEU A 381 1.15 17.08 -7.23
N LYS A 382 2.06 17.28 -6.27
CA LYS A 382 3.15 16.33 -5.93
C LYS A 382 2.63 14.97 -5.48
N GLN A 383 1.43 14.93 -4.94
CA GLN A 383 0.74 13.67 -4.60
C GLN A 383 0.46 12.83 -5.86
N ALA A 384 0.15 13.47 -6.99
CA ALA A 384 -0.01 12.78 -8.26
C ALA A 384 1.35 12.32 -8.83
N ASP A 385 2.47 12.96 -8.51
CA ASP A 385 3.79 12.45 -8.86
C ASP A 385 4.07 11.10 -8.17
N VAL A 386 3.79 10.99 -6.87
CA VAL A 386 3.93 9.71 -6.13
C VAL A 386 3.00 8.63 -6.68
N ALA A 387 1.76 9.00 -6.99
CA ALA A 387 0.80 8.08 -7.62
C ALA A 387 1.26 7.65 -9.02
N ALA A 388 1.93 8.53 -9.76
CA ALA A 388 2.48 8.23 -11.07
C ALA A 388 3.68 7.30 -10.99
N ASP A 389 4.56 7.49 -10.00
CA ASP A 389 5.74 6.66 -9.77
C ASP A 389 5.37 5.23 -9.31
N SER A 390 4.14 5.03 -8.80
CA SER A 390 3.61 3.70 -8.48
C SER A 390 3.43 2.79 -9.71
N GLY A 391 3.38 3.35 -10.92
CA GLY A 391 3.14 2.61 -12.17
C GLY A 391 1.70 2.12 -12.36
N TYR A 392 0.80 2.36 -11.40
CA TYR A 392 -0.61 1.96 -11.49
C TYR A 392 -1.49 3.10 -12.03
N GLY A 393 -1.81 3.04 -13.33
CA GLY A 393 -2.66 4.05 -13.98
C GLY A 393 -4.02 4.27 -13.30
N LYS A 394 -4.66 3.21 -12.78
CA LYS A 394 -5.93 3.32 -12.01
C LYS A 394 -5.78 4.19 -10.76
N ILE A 395 -4.64 4.10 -10.07
CA ILE A 395 -4.35 4.88 -8.86
C ILE A 395 -4.10 6.34 -9.23
N LEU A 396 -3.24 6.59 -10.22
CA LEU A 396 -2.95 7.95 -10.68
C LEU A 396 -4.22 8.70 -11.09
N VAL A 397 -5.10 8.05 -11.85
CA VAL A 397 -6.37 8.65 -12.27
C VAL A 397 -7.26 8.96 -11.07
N GLY A 398 -7.41 8.02 -10.12
CA GLY A 398 -8.21 8.23 -8.93
C GLY A 398 -7.66 9.36 -8.04
N VAL A 399 -6.33 9.51 -7.94
CA VAL A 399 -5.70 10.62 -7.23
C VAL A 399 -5.98 11.96 -7.91
N ILE A 400 -5.87 12.03 -9.24
CA ILE A 400 -6.14 13.27 -10.00
C ILE A 400 -7.62 13.67 -9.89
N GLU A 401 -8.54 12.71 -9.96
CA GLU A 401 -9.97 12.97 -9.79
C GLU A 401 -10.29 13.51 -8.38
N ASN A 402 -9.72 12.90 -7.34
CA ASN A 402 -9.91 13.39 -5.97
C ASN A 402 -9.28 14.78 -5.77
N TRP A 403 -8.10 15.00 -6.34
CA TRP A 403 -7.46 16.31 -6.30
C TRP A 403 -8.31 17.39 -6.98
N SER A 404 -8.88 17.09 -8.16
CA SER A 404 -9.76 18.02 -8.87
C SER A 404 -10.95 18.40 -7.99
N GLN A 405 -11.59 17.43 -7.34
CA GLN A 405 -12.67 17.71 -6.38
C GLN A 405 -12.23 18.58 -5.20
N CYS A 406 -11.04 18.32 -4.64
CA CYS A 406 -10.45 19.13 -3.58
C CYS A 406 -10.18 20.57 -4.04
N TYR A 407 -9.64 20.73 -5.24
CA TYR A 407 -9.35 22.02 -5.87
C TYR A 407 -10.63 22.83 -6.10
N ILE A 408 -11.70 22.19 -6.60
CA ILE A 408 -13.01 22.82 -6.79
C ILE A 408 -13.59 23.27 -5.44
N LYS A 409 -13.52 22.42 -4.39
CA LYS A 409 -13.96 22.80 -3.03
C LYS A 409 -13.22 24.02 -2.51
N ARG A 410 -11.90 24.11 -2.75
CA ARG A 410 -11.09 25.29 -2.40
C ARG A 410 -11.56 26.54 -3.14
N ALA A 411 -11.76 26.47 -4.46
CA ALA A 411 -12.26 27.60 -5.24
C ALA A 411 -13.61 28.12 -4.72
N VAL A 412 -14.55 27.22 -4.44
CA VAL A 412 -15.88 27.57 -3.89
C VAL A 412 -15.80 28.15 -2.48
N ASN A 413 -14.87 27.66 -1.65
CA ASN A 413 -14.64 28.25 -0.33
C ASN A 413 -14.13 29.69 -0.43
N TYR A 414 -13.19 29.94 -1.34
CA TYR A 414 -12.73 31.29 -1.63
C TYR A 414 -13.88 32.18 -2.12
N GLN A 415 -14.74 31.70 -3.03
CA GLN A 415 -15.92 32.47 -3.50
C GLN A 415 -16.82 32.93 -2.35
N THR A 416 -17.07 32.04 -1.38
CA THR A 416 -17.90 32.36 -0.20
C THR A 416 -17.17 33.35 0.72
N MET A 417 -15.89 33.10 0.98
CA MET A 417 -15.08 33.92 1.88
C MET A 417 -14.86 35.34 1.34
N ILE A 418 -14.59 35.51 0.04
CA ILE A 418 -14.43 36.86 -0.54
C ILE A 418 -15.75 37.63 -0.56
N GLU A 419 -16.90 36.95 -0.66
CA GLU A 419 -18.21 37.60 -0.52
C GLU A 419 -18.41 38.15 0.89
N GLU A 420 -18.06 37.38 1.91
CA GLU A 420 -18.13 37.82 3.31
C GLU A 420 -17.15 38.98 3.61
N GLU A 421 -15.90 38.89 3.14
CA GLU A 421 -14.89 39.95 3.32
C GLU A 421 -15.25 41.23 2.56
N PHE A 422 -15.81 41.10 1.36
CA PHE A 422 -16.31 42.22 0.57
C PHE A 422 -17.50 42.90 1.26
N ASP A 423 -18.45 42.14 1.80
CA ASP A 423 -19.58 42.71 2.56
C ASP A 423 -19.11 43.44 3.83
N LYS A 424 -18.08 42.91 4.53
CA LYS A 424 -17.44 43.62 5.66
C LYS A 424 -16.79 44.92 5.19
N TYR A 425 -16.02 44.89 4.11
CA TYR A 425 -15.39 46.09 3.53
C TYR A 425 -16.44 47.15 3.16
N MET A 426 -17.48 46.73 2.44
CA MET A 426 -18.57 47.59 1.98
C MET A 426 -19.56 47.98 3.08
N SER A 427 -19.43 47.44 4.30
CA SER A 427 -20.14 47.95 5.47
C SER A 427 -19.48 49.21 6.03
N VAL A 428 -18.15 49.35 5.83
CA VAL A 428 -17.33 50.44 6.37
C VAL A 428 -17.15 51.56 5.35
N TYR A 429 -16.71 51.23 4.13
CA TYR A 429 -16.28 52.21 3.12
C TYR A 429 -17.38 52.59 2.12
N ASN A 430 -18.65 52.45 2.52
CA ASN A 430 -19.77 52.60 1.60
C ASN A 430 -20.08 54.07 1.26
N ASN A 431 -20.04 54.40 -0.04
CA ASN A 431 -20.41 55.72 -0.56
C ASN A 431 -21.79 55.73 -1.26
N GLU A 432 -22.61 54.68 -1.13
CA GLU A 432 -23.98 54.61 -1.67
C GLU A 432 -24.89 55.75 -1.14
N ARG A 433 -24.52 56.46 -0.07
CA ARG A 433 -25.22 57.67 0.39
C ARG A 433 -25.30 58.76 -0.69
N PHE A 434 -24.35 58.80 -1.62
CA PHE A 434 -24.39 59.74 -2.75
C PHE A 434 -25.40 59.32 -3.83
N LEU A 435 -25.95 58.10 -3.74
CA LEU A 435 -27.03 57.57 -4.58
C LEU A 435 -28.43 57.90 -4.04
N ILE A 436 -28.59 58.59 -2.88
CA ILE A 436 -29.88 58.77 -2.17
C ILE A 436 -31.01 59.44 -3.02
N LYS A 437 -30.71 60.04 -4.18
CA LYS A 437 -31.76 60.48 -5.13
C LYS A 437 -32.57 59.29 -5.72
N GLU A 438 -32.10 58.05 -5.59
CA GLU A 438 -32.73 56.80 -6.06
C GLU A 438 -34.00 56.35 -5.29
N SER A 439 -34.34 57.01 -4.17
CA SER A 439 -35.04 56.40 -3.03
C SER A 439 -36.55 56.05 -3.14
N LYS A 440 -37.24 56.16 -4.27
CA LYS A 440 -38.69 55.81 -4.30
C LYS A 440 -39.07 54.61 -5.17
N THR A 441 -38.29 54.27 -6.19
CA THR A 441 -38.66 53.20 -7.12
C THR A 441 -37.74 51.98 -7.03
N LYS A 442 -36.48 52.18 -6.58
CA LYS A 442 -35.47 51.11 -6.48
C LYS A 442 -35.64 50.21 -5.25
N ASN A 443 -36.22 50.74 -4.16
CA ASN A 443 -36.58 49.97 -2.96
C ASN A 443 -37.62 48.85 -3.22
N LEU A 444 -38.29 48.84 -4.38
CA LEU A 444 -39.23 47.77 -4.77
C LEU A 444 -38.59 46.63 -5.58
N PHE A 445 -37.39 46.82 -6.16
CA PHE A 445 -36.81 45.87 -7.12
C PHE A 445 -35.39 45.39 -6.79
N ARG A 446 -34.81 45.83 -5.66
CA ARG A 446 -33.56 45.23 -5.16
C ARG A 446 -33.87 43.79 -4.73
N ARG A 447 -33.16 42.80 -5.30
CA ARG A 447 -33.04 41.48 -4.64
C ARG A 447 -32.58 41.74 -3.20
N PRO A 448 -33.10 41.01 -2.21
CA PRO A 448 -32.61 41.15 -0.85
C PRO A 448 -31.15 40.69 -0.86
N SER A 449 -30.21 41.64 -0.93
CA SER A 449 -28.88 41.40 -0.37
C SER A 449 -29.10 41.03 1.09
N ALA A 450 -28.31 40.08 1.60
CA ALA A 450 -28.31 39.77 3.03
C ALA A 450 -28.25 41.09 3.84
N PRO A 451 -28.92 41.19 5.00
CA PRO A 451 -28.82 42.38 5.83
C PRO A 451 -27.34 42.59 6.17
N ARG A 452 -26.70 43.55 5.49
CA ARG A 452 -25.32 43.93 5.77
C ARG A 452 -25.27 44.40 7.23
N PRO A 453 -24.26 44.00 8.01
CA PRO A 453 -24.13 44.46 9.38
C PRO A 453 -24.04 46.00 9.37
N ALA A 454 -25.06 46.66 9.90
CA ALA A 454 -25.10 48.11 10.01
C ALA A 454 -24.49 48.49 11.35
N TYR A 455 -23.29 49.07 11.33
CA TYR A 455 -22.64 49.60 12.52
C TYR A 455 -23.15 51.02 12.75
N GLU A 456 -23.72 51.29 13.94
CA GLU A 456 -24.51 52.49 14.21
C GLU A 456 -23.70 53.81 14.34
N ASP A 457 -22.36 53.79 14.20
CA ASP A 457 -21.53 55.00 14.35
C ASP A 457 -20.17 54.97 13.59
N ILE A 458 -20.15 54.49 12.34
CA ILE A 458 -18.91 54.31 11.53
C ILE A 458 -18.13 55.63 11.35
N GLU A 459 -18.82 56.76 11.19
CA GLU A 459 -18.20 58.07 10.90
C GLU A 459 -17.34 58.62 12.05
N ASN A 460 -17.49 58.07 13.27
CA ASN A 460 -16.74 58.48 14.46
C ASN A 460 -15.77 57.40 14.98
N MET A 461 -15.67 56.25 14.30
CA MET A 461 -14.76 55.17 14.69
C MET A 461 -13.31 55.53 14.36
N THR A 462 -12.38 55.13 15.22
CA THR A 462 -10.93 55.26 14.98
C THR A 462 -10.46 54.31 13.89
N GLU A 463 -9.33 54.60 13.24
CA GLU A 463 -8.73 53.72 12.22
C GLU A 463 -8.49 52.29 12.74
N GLU A 464 -8.16 52.14 14.03
CA GLU A 464 -7.99 50.84 14.68
C GLU A 464 -9.30 50.07 14.85
N GLU A 465 -10.41 50.76 15.11
CA GLU A 465 -11.74 50.16 15.23
C GLU A 465 -12.33 49.80 13.85
N LEU A 466 -12.02 50.59 12.81
CA LEU A 466 -12.37 50.29 11.42
C LEU A 466 -11.60 49.05 10.92
N ALA A 467 -10.31 48.95 11.26
CA ALA A 467 -9.47 47.79 10.95
C ALA A 467 -9.93 46.49 11.65
N GLN A 468 -10.69 46.58 12.75
CA GLN A 468 -11.32 45.42 13.39
C GLN A 468 -12.54 44.90 12.62
N ILE A 469 -13.22 45.75 11.86
CA ILE A 469 -14.37 45.37 11.03
C ILE A 469 -13.90 44.87 9.67
N SER A 470 -13.06 45.65 8.99
CA SER A 470 -12.46 45.29 7.72
C SER A 470 -10.97 45.56 7.80
N LYS A 471 -10.18 44.49 7.82
CA LYS A 471 -8.73 44.61 7.80
C LYS A 471 -8.27 45.32 6.52
N PRO A 472 -7.15 46.07 6.56
CA PRO A 472 -6.57 46.71 5.37
C PRO A 472 -6.01 45.67 4.38
N CYS A 473 -5.54 46.13 3.22
CA CYS A 473 -4.93 45.32 2.16
C CYS A 473 -5.87 44.32 1.46
N LEU A 474 -7.17 44.64 1.33
CA LEU A 474 -8.13 43.74 0.67
C LEU A 474 -7.85 43.62 -0.83
N LEU A 475 -7.51 44.73 -1.50
CA LEU A 475 -7.35 44.77 -2.94
C LEU A 475 -6.16 43.92 -3.39
N GLU A 476 -5.03 44.04 -2.68
CA GLU A 476 -3.81 43.29 -2.95
C GLU A 476 -4.05 41.79 -2.79
N TYR A 477 -4.82 41.38 -1.77
CA TYR A 477 -5.20 40.00 -1.56
C TYR A 477 -6.21 39.47 -2.60
N LEU A 478 -7.16 40.31 -3.04
CA LEU A 478 -8.09 39.98 -4.13
C LEU A 478 -7.32 39.77 -5.45
N VAL A 479 -6.38 40.67 -5.77
CA VAL A 479 -5.54 40.53 -6.96
C VAL A 479 -4.60 39.32 -6.84
N ALA A 480 -4.01 39.10 -5.66
CA ALA A 480 -3.18 37.92 -5.40
C ALA A 480 -3.95 36.61 -5.60
N LEU A 481 -5.22 36.57 -5.18
CA LEU A 481 -6.12 35.43 -5.40
C LEU A 481 -6.41 35.22 -6.90
N GLY A 482 -6.76 36.30 -7.62
CA GLY A 482 -7.01 36.25 -9.06
C GLY A 482 -5.80 35.74 -9.85
N ASN A 483 -4.62 36.32 -9.59
CA ASN A 483 -3.35 35.87 -10.17
C ASN A 483 -3.07 34.40 -9.84
N THR A 484 -3.32 33.97 -8.60
CA THR A 484 -3.07 32.59 -8.15
C THR A 484 -3.87 31.57 -8.96
N TYR A 485 -5.15 31.82 -9.19
CA TYR A 485 -6.01 30.89 -9.93
C TYR A 485 -5.78 30.96 -11.44
N GLU A 486 -5.40 32.11 -11.98
CA GLU A 486 -4.96 32.24 -13.39
C GLU A 486 -3.68 31.43 -13.64
N ILE A 487 -2.61 31.71 -12.88
CA ILE A 487 -1.31 31.03 -13.03
C ILE A 487 -1.46 29.52 -12.80
N ASN A 488 -2.29 29.12 -11.84
CA ASN A 488 -2.52 27.70 -11.61
C ASN A 488 -3.28 27.06 -12.76
N THR A 489 -4.26 27.73 -13.36
CA THR A 489 -4.96 27.23 -14.55
C THR A 489 -3.97 26.95 -15.68
N ASP A 490 -3.08 27.90 -15.98
CA ASP A 490 -2.07 27.74 -17.03
C ASP A 490 -1.11 26.58 -16.73
N ARG A 491 -0.60 26.50 -15.49
CA ARG A 491 0.28 25.39 -15.08
C ARG A 491 -0.41 24.03 -15.17
N LEU A 492 -1.70 23.96 -14.85
CA LEU A 492 -2.48 22.73 -14.91
C LEU A 492 -2.65 22.25 -16.36
N GLN A 493 -2.96 23.17 -17.27
CA GLN A 493 -3.17 22.86 -18.69
C GLN A 493 -1.86 22.58 -19.44
N ASP A 494 -0.86 23.45 -19.30
CA ASP A 494 0.34 23.41 -20.15
C ASP A 494 1.40 22.43 -19.66
N LYS A 495 1.45 22.18 -18.35
CA LYS A 495 2.50 21.35 -17.75
C LYS A 495 1.95 20.05 -17.20
N PHE A 496 0.96 20.10 -16.31
CA PHE A 496 0.54 18.91 -15.57
C PHE A 496 -0.29 17.95 -16.42
N LEU A 497 -1.30 18.44 -17.13
CA LEU A 497 -2.14 17.62 -18.01
C LEU A 497 -1.34 16.78 -19.02
N PRO A 498 -0.43 17.35 -19.85
CA PRO A 498 0.35 16.55 -20.81
C PRO A 498 1.29 15.56 -20.10
N THR A 499 1.86 15.95 -18.97
CA THR A 499 2.76 15.09 -18.17
C THR A 499 2.04 13.84 -17.68
N TYR A 500 0.86 13.96 -17.08
CA TYR A 500 0.14 12.79 -16.55
C TYR A 500 -0.54 11.97 -17.63
N LYS A 501 -1.03 12.59 -18.71
CA LYS A 501 -1.53 11.85 -19.87
C LYS A 501 -0.47 10.95 -20.49
N GLY A 502 0.78 11.41 -20.54
CA GLY A 502 1.92 10.61 -21.03
C GLY A 502 2.28 9.41 -20.16
N LYS A 503 1.84 9.39 -18.89
CA LYS A 503 2.13 8.31 -17.92
C LYS A 503 1.04 7.23 -17.85
N VAL A 504 -0.10 7.39 -18.53
CA VAL A 504 -1.21 6.43 -18.49
C VAL A 504 -1.60 5.89 -19.87
N HIS A 505 -2.23 4.71 -19.89
CA HIS A 505 -2.82 4.14 -21.10
C HIS A 505 -3.98 5.02 -21.62
N SER A 506 -4.22 4.97 -22.94
CA SER A 506 -5.25 5.78 -23.62
C SER A 506 -6.66 5.64 -23.03
N SER A 507 -6.98 4.49 -22.47
CA SER A 507 -8.25 4.22 -21.77
C SER A 507 -8.52 5.12 -20.56
N TYR A 508 -7.46 5.69 -19.97
CA TYR A 508 -7.54 6.54 -18.79
C TYR A 508 -7.35 8.03 -19.09
N GLN A 509 -6.85 8.38 -20.29
CA GLN A 509 -6.51 9.75 -20.63
C GLN A 509 -7.73 10.68 -20.62
N GLY A 510 -8.88 10.22 -21.13
CA GLY A 510 -10.11 11.03 -21.13
C GLY A 510 -10.63 11.36 -19.73
N ARG A 511 -10.39 10.49 -18.73
CA ARG A 511 -10.76 10.77 -17.33
C ARG A 511 -9.87 11.84 -16.71
N ILE A 512 -8.58 11.82 -17.03
CA ILE A 512 -7.64 12.85 -16.60
C ILE A 512 -8.03 14.19 -17.25
N GLU A 513 -8.26 14.22 -18.57
CA GLU A 513 -8.71 15.43 -19.27
C GLU A 513 -9.95 16.03 -18.63
N GLN A 514 -10.99 15.22 -18.40
CA GLN A 514 -12.21 15.67 -17.75
C GLN A 514 -11.93 16.25 -16.35
N ALA A 515 -11.12 15.57 -15.53
CA ALA A 515 -10.80 16.04 -14.19
C ALA A 515 -10.10 17.41 -14.19
N PHE A 516 -9.25 17.69 -15.18
CA PHE A 516 -8.63 19.01 -15.35
C PHE A 516 -9.61 20.03 -15.92
N GLU A 517 -10.43 19.66 -16.91
CA GLU A 517 -11.47 20.52 -17.50
C GLU A 517 -12.50 20.98 -16.46
N ASP A 518 -12.90 20.09 -15.54
CA ASP A 518 -13.84 20.38 -14.45
C ASP A 518 -13.33 21.50 -13.51
N THR A 519 -12.02 21.75 -13.46
CA THR A 519 -11.43 22.83 -12.64
C THR A 519 -11.49 24.21 -13.28
N LEU A 520 -11.72 24.31 -14.60
CA LEU A 520 -11.67 25.56 -15.35
C LEU A 520 -12.83 26.50 -14.98
N THR A 521 -14.05 25.97 -14.94
CA THR A 521 -15.25 26.76 -14.65
C THR A 521 -15.19 27.42 -13.26
N PRO A 522 -14.94 26.69 -12.15
CA PRO A 522 -14.89 27.30 -10.82
C PRO A 522 -13.78 28.35 -10.68
N SER A 523 -12.62 28.12 -11.32
CA SER A 523 -11.51 29.08 -11.34
C SER A 523 -11.88 30.35 -12.09
N THR A 524 -12.52 30.21 -13.26
CA THR A 524 -12.97 31.34 -14.07
C THR A 524 -14.08 32.13 -13.37
N GLU A 525 -15.02 31.44 -12.72
CA GLU A 525 -16.08 32.08 -11.93
C GLU A 525 -15.52 32.85 -10.73
N LEU A 526 -14.55 32.27 -10.03
CA LEU A 526 -13.85 32.94 -8.93
C LEU A 526 -13.12 34.20 -9.42
N ASN A 527 -12.34 34.11 -10.50
CA ASN A 527 -11.67 35.28 -11.08
C ASN A 527 -12.69 36.35 -11.54
N ALA A 528 -13.80 35.95 -12.15
CA ALA A 528 -14.86 36.89 -12.51
C ALA A 528 -15.50 37.56 -11.29
N GLN A 529 -15.64 36.86 -10.17
CA GLN A 529 -16.13 37.45 -8.91
C GLN A 529 -15.12 38.45 -8.32
N VAL A 530 -13.83 38.10 -8.30
CA VAL A 530 -12.74 39.00 -7.89
C VAL A 530 -12.77 40.29 -8.71
N ILE A 531 -12.83 40.19 -10.04
CA ILE A 531 -12.85 41.37 -10.92
C ILE A 531 -14.07 42.26 -10.64
N ARG A 532 -15.26 41.67 -10.47
CA ARG A 532 -16.47 42.43 -10.12
C ARG A 532 -16.31 43.17 -8.80
N MET A 533 -15.74 42.53 -7.78
CA MET A 533 -15.50 43.16 -6.48
C MET A 533 -14.51 44.32 -6.57
N LEU A 534 -13.41 44.14 -7.31
CA LEU A 534 -12.44 45.22 -7.56
C LEU A 534 -13.09 46.40 -8.26
N VAL A 535 -13.89 46.15 -9.31
CA VAL A 535 -14.63 47.19 -10.03
C VAL A 535 -15.63 47.89 -9.11
N ASP A 536 -16.40 47.15 -8.31
CA ASP A 536 -17.37 47.72 -7.39
C ASP A 536 -16.72 48.61 -6.32
N ILE A 537 -15.53 48.24 -5.82
CA ILE A 537 -14.73 49.08 -4.89
C ILE A 537 -14.32 50.38 -5.58
N ILE A 538 -13.74 50.30 -6.78
CA ILE A 538 -13.27 51.49 -7.50
C ILE A 538 -14.47 52.41 -7.82
N VAL A 539 -15.57 51.88 -8.34
CA VAL A 539 -16.78 52.66 -8.67
C VAL A 539 -17.40 53.29 -7.41
N ASN A 540 -17.36 52.61 -6.27
CA ASN A 540 -17.83 53.16 -5.01
C ASN A 540 -17.10 54.46 -4.64
N ASP A 541 -15.78 54.49 -4.82
CA ASP A 541 -14.96 55.66 -4.50
C ASP A 541 -15.14 56.79 -5.51
N LEU A 542 -15.67 56.48 -6.70
CA LEU A 542 -16.06 57.48 -7.69
C LEU A 542 -17.43 58.14 -7.39
N TYR A 543 -18.29 57.54 -6.54
CA TYR A 543 -19.63 58.08 -6.28
C TYR A 543 -19.67 59.54 -5.79
N PRO A 544 -18.78 60.01 -4.89
CA PRO A 544 -18.75 61.41 -4.48
C PRO A 544 -18.58 62.38 -5.67
N ALA A 545 -17.63 62.10 -6.56
CA ALA A 545 -17.38 62.90 -7.77
C ALA A 545 -18.54 62.76 -8.77
N LEU A 546 -18.99 61.53 -9.03
CA LEU A 546 -20.08 61.22 -9.95
C LEU A 546 -21.42 61.86 -9.53
N SER A 547 -21.64 62.10 -8.24
CA SER A 547 -22.84 62.77 -7.71
C SER A 547 -23.04 64.20 -8.25
N ASN A 548 -21.95 64.84 -8.70
CA ASN A 548 -21.94 66.18 -9.24
C ASN A 548 -22.21 66.23 -10.76
N VAL A 549 -22.24 65.09 -11.45
CA VAL A 549 -22.44 65.03 -12.91
C VAL A 549 -23.78 65.65 -13.32
N PHE A 550 -23.76 66.51 -14.35
CA PHE A 550 -24.92 67.25 -14.91
C PHE A 550 -25.62 68.22 -13.93
N THR A 551 -25.08 68.42 -12.72
CA THR A 551 -25.58 69.43 -11.79
C THR A 551 -25.19 70.84 -12.23
N LYS A 552 -25.68 71.87 -11.54
CA LYS A 552 -25.33 73.27 -11.88
C LYS A 552 -23.83 73.55 -11.73
N SER A 553 -23.15 72.96 -10.73
CA SER A 553 -21.70 73.12 -10.53
C SER A 553 -20.90 72.55 -11.71
N TRP A 554 -21.32 71.43 -12.26
CA TRP A 554 -20.70 70.81 -13.44
C TRP A 554 -20.66 71.72 -14.69
N TYR A 555 -21.68 72.58 -14.88
CA TYR A 555 -21.73 73.55 -15.98
C TYR A 555 -20.91 74.84 -15.71
N ASP A 556 -20.59 75.14 -14.45
CA ASP A 556 -20.00 76.41 -14.00
C ASP A 556 -18.50 76.29 -13.65
N ASP A 557 -17.84 75.30 -14.27
CA ASP A 557 -16.46 74.84 -14.12
C ASP A 557 -15.35 75.92 -14.26
N ASP A 558 -15.66 77.11 -14.78
CA ASP A 558 -14.73 78.25 -14.78
C ASP A 558 -14.38 78.77 -13.36
N LYS A 559 -15.11 78.35 -12.31
CA LYS A 559 -14.80 78.75 -10.92
C LYS A 559 -13.70 77.90 -10.26
N ALA A 560 -13.52 76.64 -10.67
CA ALA A 560 -12.52 75.73 -10.11
C ALA A 560 -11.08 76.07 -10.55
N LYS A 561 -10.89 76.89 -11.58
CA LYS A 561 -9.54 77.34 -11.99
C LYS A 561 -8.91 78.41 -11.08
N ASN A 562 -9.66 78.98 -10.13
CA ASN A 562 -9.21 80.08 -9.26
C ASN A 562 -8.94 79.65 -7.80
N MET A 563 -9.24 78.41 -7.44
CA MET A 563 -8.84 77.75 -6.20
C MET A 563 -8.24 76.42 -6.63
N ASP A 564 -7.10 76.00 -6.11
CA ASP A 564 -6.38 74.77 -6.51
C ASP A 564 -7.15 73.44 -6.24
N GLU A 565 -8.48 73.40 -6.39
CA GLU A 565 -9.33 72.23 -6.21
C GLU A 565 -9.53 71.49 -7.55
N PRO A 566 -9.25 70.18 -7.63
CA PRO A 566 -9.42 69.41 -8.85
C PRO A 566 -10.90 69.36 -9.26
N ASP A 567 -11.17 69.54 -10.56
CA ASP A 567 -12.51 69.41 -11.14
C ASP A 567 -13.01 67.96 -11.01
N MET A 568 -14.33 67.77 -11.04
CA MET A 568 -14.99 66.46 -10.95
C MET A 568 -14.41 65.44 -11.94
N ALA A 569 -14.17 65.86 -13.19
CA ALA A 569 -13.58 64.98 -14.19
C ALA A 569 -12.13 64.62 -13.86
N ASP A 570 -11.38 65.54 -13.25
CA ASP A 570 -9.99 65.30 -12.83
C ASP A 570 -9.96 64.35 -11.62
N GLN A 571 -10.88 64.51 -10.66
CA GLN A 571 -11.03 63.60 -9.52
C GLN A 571 -11.37 62.16 -9.96
N ILE A 572 -12.28 61.99 -10.93
CA ILE A 572 -12.63 60.65 -11.43
C ILE A 572 -11.41 59.97 -12.06
N VAL A 573 -10.69 60.71 -12.89
CA VAL A 573 -9.51 60.20 -13.61
C VAL A 573 -8.38 59.89 -12.65
N GLU A 574 -8.09 60.78 -11.70
CA GLU A 574 -7.03 60.60 -10.71
C GLU A 574 -7.26 59.31 -9.91
N THR A 575 -8.48 59.11 -9.39
CA THR A 575 -8.85 57.88 -8.68
C THR A 575 -8.69 56.62 -9.55
N ILE A 576 -9.15 56.64 -10.80
CA ILE A 576 -8.98 55.47 -11.71
C ILE A 576 -7.49 55.23 -11.99
N CYS A 577 -6.73 56.27 -12.27
CA CYS A 577 -5.30 56.18 -12.55
C CYS A 577 -4.52 55.61 -11.36
N ASP A 578 -4.83 56.03 -10.14
CA ASP A 578 -4.16 55.55 -8.93
C ASP A 578 -4.39 54.04 -8.75
N TYR A 579 -5.65 53.60 -8.77
CA TYR A 579 -5.99 52.18 -8.64
C TYR A 579 -5.38 51.31 -9.75
N MET A 580 -5.45 51.75 -11.00
CA MET A 580 -4.94 50.97 -12.13
C MET A 580 -3.41 50.98 -12.18
N ALA A 581 -2.75 52.10 -11.85
CA ALA A 581 -1.29 52.16 -11.80
C ALA A 581 -0.73 51.26 -10.69
N GLU A 582 -1.40 51.22 -9.54
CA GLU A 582 -1.02 50.35 -8.45
C GLU A 582 -1.22 48.87 -8.81
N MET A 583 -2.40 48.52 -9.34
CA MET A 583 -2.71 47.15 -9.79
C MET A 583 -1.73 46.65 -10.87
N ARG A 584 -1.32 47.52 -11.79
CA ARG A 584 -0.33 47.19 -12.85
C ARG A 584 1.00 46.72 -12.27
N SER A 585 1.36 47.13 -11.04
CA SER A 585 2.62 46.74 -10.41
C SER A 585 2.65 45.30 -9.92
N TYR A 586 1.49 44.67 -9.71
CA TYR A 586 1.40 43.34 -9.09
C TYR A 586 0.33 42.40 -9.70
N ALA A 587 -0.46 42.82 -10.68
CA ALA A 587 -1.43 41.98 -11.38
C ALA A 587 -0.84 41.28 -12.62
N THR A 588 -1.40 40.14 -13.01
CA THR A 588 -1.23 39.60 -14.36
C THR A 588 -1.82 40.56 -15.39
N TYR A 589 -1.33 40.47 -16.63
CA TYR A 589 -1.82 41.31 -17.72
C TYR A 589 -3.30 41.03 -18.02
N GLU A 590 -3.69 39.76 -18.03
CA GLU A 590 -5.07 39.36 -18.32
C GLU A 590 -6.02 39.91 -17.24
N LEU A 591 -5.70 39.71 -15.96
CA LEU A 591 -6.50 40.25 -14.86
C LEU A 591 -6.59 41.77 -14.91
N TYR A 592 -5.47 42.46 -15.18
CA TYR A 592 -5.44 43.91 -15.33
C TYR A 592 -6.32 44.39 -16.50
N SER A 593 -6.14 43.82 -17.69
CA SER A 593 -6.84 44.23 -18.92
C SER A 593 -8.35 44.00 -18.81
N VAL A 594 -8.76 42.81 -18.34
CA VAL A 594 -10.18 42.49 -18.14
C VAL A 594 -10.80 43.38 -17.07
N THR A 595 -10.10 43.63 -15.96
CA THR A 595 -10.59 44.55 -14.91
C THR A 595 -10.77 45.96 -15.45
N PHE A 596 -9.80 46.48 -16.20
CA PHE A 596 -9.89 47.81 -16.80
C PHE A 596 -11.08 47.92 -17.77
N ASN A 597 -11.28 46.95 -18.65
CA ASN A 597 -12.38 46.95 -19.60
C ASN A 597 -13.75 46.96 -18.90
N ILE A 598 -13.93 46.08 -17.90
CA ILE A 598 -15.18 46.02 -17.12
C ILE A 598 -15.37 47.30 -16.28
N LEU A 599 -14.29 47.87 -15.74
CA LEU A 599 -14.32 49.14 -15.03
C LEU A 599 -14.81 50.27 -15.93
N MET A 600 -14.28 50.38 -17.15
CA MET A 600 -14.68 51.42 -18.10
C MET A 600 -16.17 51.33 -18.45
N ASP A 601 -16.67 50.12 -18.72
CA ASP A 601 -18.10 49.89 -18.96
C ASP A 601 -18.97 50.29 -17.75
N ALA A 602 -18.51 49.95 -16.54
CA ALA A 602 -19.20 50.28 -15.30
C ALA A 602 -19.20 51.80 -15.03
N VAL A 603 -18.07 52.48 -15.24
CA VAL A 603 -17.92 53.93 -15.06
C VAL A 603 -18.78 54.69 -16.07
N VAL A 604 -18.75 54.33 -17.35
CA VAL A 604 -19.58 54.98 -18.39
C VAL A 604 -21.06 54.81 -18.07
N SER A 605 -21.47 53.58 -17.73
CA SER A 605 -22.85 53.28 -17.35
C SER A 605 -23.30 54.08 -16.12
N THR A 606 -22.45 54.19 -15.11
CA THR A 606 -22.73 54.91 -13.87
C THR A 606 -22.75 56.43 -14.09
N TYR A 607 -21.82 56.97 -14.88
CA TYR A 607 -21.76 58.39 -15.25
C TYR A 607 -23.03 58.84 -15.95
N ILE A 608 -23.47 58.12 -16.99
CA ILE A 608 -24.70 58.44 -17.73
C ILE A 608 -25.92 58.34 -16.82
N ARG A 609 -25.99 57.27 -16.03
CA ARG A 609 -27.10 57.01 -15.12
C ARG A 609 -27.25 58.12 -14.07
N MET A 610 -26.19 58.41 -13.32
CA MET A 610 -26.21 59.42 -12.25
C MET A 610 -26.49 60.82 -12.79
N GLY A 611 -25.90 61.15 -13.94
CA GLY A 611 -26.21 62.37 -14.66
C GLY A 611 -27.71 62.48 -15.00
N PHE A 612 -28.31 61.42 -15.54
CA PHE A 612 -29.73 61.41 -15.88
C PHE A 612 -30.63 61.55 -14.65
N GLU A 613 -30.31 60.86 -13.56
CA GLU A 613 -31.02 60.97 -12.28
C GLU A 613 -30.95 62.41 -11.73
N ASN A 614 -29.77 63.05 -11.81
CA ASN A 614 -29.61 64.43 -11.41
C ASN A 614 -30.52 65.40 -12.19
N ILE A 615 -30.77 65.14 -13.48
CA ILE A 615 -31.72 65.91 -14.31
C ILE A 615 -33.16 65.62 -13.90
N LEU A 616 -33.53 64.34 -13.71
CA LEU A 616 -34.89 63.94 -13.32
C LEU A 616 -35.32 64.54 -11.98
N HIS A 617 -34.42 64.56 -11.00
CA HIS A 617 -34.69 65.05 -9.65
C HIS A 617 -34.49 66.57 -9.50
N GLY A 618 -34.23 67.29 -10.60
CA GLY A 618 -34.21 68.76 -10.64
C GLY A 618 -32.94 69.43 -10.14
N SER A 619 -31.91 68.65 -9.76
CA SER A 619 -30.58 69.16 -9.43
C SER A 619 -29.77 69.57 -10.67
N GLY A 620 -30.05 68.96 -11.82
CA GLY A 620 -29.45 69.26 -13.12
C GLY A 620 -30.31 70.17 -13.99
N LYS A 621 -29.71 70.71 -15.06
CA LYS A 621 -30.43 71.48 -16.08
C LYS A 621 -31.09 70.52 -17.08
N LYS A 622 -32.32 70.81 -17.51
CA LYS A 622 -32.97 70.07 -18.61
C LYS A 622 -32.16 70.22 -19.90
N ILE A 623 -31.94 69.12 -20.60
CA ILE A 623 -31.22 69.10 -21.87
C ILE A 623 -32.15 69.68 -22.95
N ASP A 624 -31.75 70.79 -23.57
CA ASP A 624 -32.42 71.37 -24.72
C ASP A 624 -31.61 71.08 -26.00
N PRO A 625 -32.06 70.13 -26.85
CA PRO A 625 -31.34 69.75 -28.06
C PRO A 625 -31.34 70.83 -29.15
N LYS A 626 -32.09 71.92 -28.99
CA LYS A 626 -32.17 73.05 -29.94
C LYS A 626 -31.51 74.33 -29.41
N ALA A 627 -30.85 74.27 -28.24
CA ALA A 627 -30.18 75.43 -27.66
C ALA A 627 -29.03 75.91 -28.57
N VAL A 628 -29.16 77.14 -29.07
CA VAL A 628 -28.19 77.75 -30.01
C VAL A 628 -26.98 78.38 -29.29
N LYS A 629 -27.06 78.59 -27.97
CA LYS A 629 -25.94 79.11 -27.18
C LYS A 629 -24.93 77.99 -26.93
N LYS A 630 -23.77 78.05 -27.62
CA LYS A 630 -22.65 77.11 -27.45
C LYS A 630 -22.09 77.14 -26.02
N TYR A 631 -21.82 78.33 -25.50
CA TYR A 631 -21.19 78.48 -24.18
C TYR A 631 -22.04 77.87 -23.04
N LYS A 632 -21.45 76.91 -22.32
CA LYS A 632 -22.06 76.12 -21.24
C LYS A 632 -23.26 75.28 -21.69
N SER A 633 -23.23 74.78 -22.93
CA SER A 633 -24.17 73.78 -23.42
C SER A 633 -23.88 72.40 -22.80
N PHE A 634 -24.87 71.51 -22.79
CA PHE A 634 -24.68 70.12 -22.36
C PHE A 634 -23.64 69.40 -23.23
N ARG A 635 -23.65 69.69 -24.53
CA ARG A 635 -22.69 69.14 -25.50
C ARG A 635 -21.26 69.54 -25.16
N ASP A 636 -21.02 70.83 -24.89
CA ASP A 636 -19.68 71.35 -24.57
C ASP A 636 -19.14 70.73 -23.27
N GLY A 637 -20.00 70.50 -22.26
CA GLY A 637 -19.60 69.85 -21.02
C GLY A 637 -19.24 68.37 -21.19
N ILE A 638 -20.00 67.64 -22.03
CA ILE A 638 -19.68 66.25 -22.38
C ILE A 638 -18.39 66.17 -23.21
N GLU A 639 -18.22 67.03 -24.21
CA GLU A 639 -16.99 67.06 -25.03
C GLU A 639 -15.75 67.37 -24.17
N ARG A 640 -15.88 68.24 -23.15
CA ARG A 640 -14.82 68.51 -22.16
C ARG A 640 -14.47 67.26 -21.35
N ASP A 641 -15.46 66.61 -20.74
CA ASP A 641 -15.23 65.45 -19.89
C ASP A 641 -14.64 64.27 -20.70
N ILE A 642 -15.16 64.03 -21.91
CA ILE A 642 -14.61 63.01 -22.83
C ILE A 642 -13.15 63.30 -23.16
N ALA A 643 -12.81 64.56 -23.50
CA ALA A 643 -11.43 64.92 -23.81
C ALA A 643 -10.49 64.69 -22.62
N LYS A 644 -10.93 65.00 -21.40
CA LYS A 644 -10.17 64.74 -20.17
C LYS A 644 -10.00 63.24 -19.90
N PHE A 645 -11.10 62.48 -19.93
CA PHE A 645 -11.08 61.03 -19.72
C PHE A 645 -10.18 60.34 -20.75
N TYR A 646 -10.32 60.67 -22.03
CA TYR A 646 -9.50 60.08 -23.09
C TYR A 646 -8.02 60.37 -22.89
N THR A 647 -7.65 61.65 -22.75
CA THR A 647 -6.23 62.06 -22.65
C THR A 647 -5.52 61.43 -21.45
N ALA A 648 -6.23 61.29 -20.33
CA ALA A 648 -5.62 60.82 -19.11
C ALA A 648 -5.64 59.29 -18.95
N LEU A 649 -6.64 58.62 -19.55
CA LEU A 649 -6.74 57.16 -19.50
C LEU A 649 -5.98 56.47 -20.66
N GLU A 650 -5.64 57.18 -21.74
CA GLU A 650 -4.87 56.66 -22.88
C GLU A 650 -3.59 55.87 -22.46
N PRO A 651 -2.76 56.34 -21.50
CA PRO A 651 -1.55 55.60 -21.06
C PRO A 651 -1.85 54.30 -20.30
N LEU A 652 -3.09 54.09 -19.85
CA LEU A 652 -3.50 52.91 -19.12
C LEU A 652 -3.86 51.72 -20.04
N VAL A 653 -3.98 51.99 -21.34
CA VAL A 653 -4.46 51.05 -22.36
C VAL A 653 -3.30 50.55 -23.23
N THR A 654 -3.36 49.31 -23.71
CA THR A 654 -2.42 48.83 -24.74
C THR A 654 -2.71 49.50 -26.08
N ARG A 655 -1.79 49.44 -27.06
CA ARG A 655 -2.06 50.01 -28.38
C ARG A 655 -3.19 49.29 -29.09
N LYS A 656 -3.26 47.96 -28.93
CA LYS A 656 -4.37 47.11 -29.38
C LYS A 656 -5.70 47.51 -28.75
N ASP A 657 -5.74 47.78 -27.45
CA ASP A 657 -6.98 48.12 -26.73
C ASP A 657 -7.39 49.60 -26.91
N GLY A 658 -6.44 50.49 -27.20
CA GLY A 658 -6.68 51.92 -27.44
C GLY A 658 -7.56 52.18 -28.66
N TYR A 659 -7.66 51.20 -29.57
CA TYR A 659 -8.55 51.21 -30.72
C TYR A 659 -10.03 51.34 -30.33
N TYR A 660 -10.46 50.68 -29.23
CA TYR A 660 -11.86 50.71 -28.76
C TYR A 660 -12.33 52.07 -28.25
N LEU A 661 -11.41 52.98 -27.91
CA LEU A 661 -11.72 54.32 -27.42
C LEU A 661 -11.77 55.38 -28.53
N VAL A 662 -11.32 55.04 -29.75
CA VAL A 662 -11.22 55.99 -30.89
C VAL A 662 -12.26 55.72 -31.98
N THR A 663 -12.81 54.51 -32.05
CA THR A 663 -13.97 54.16 -32.90
C THR A 663 -15.27 54.23 -32.13
#